data_AF-A0A662EE33-F1
#
_entry.id   AF-A0A662EE33-F1
#
_cell.length_a   1.000
_cell.length_b   1.000
_cell.length_c   1.000
_cell.angle_alpha   90.00
_cell.angle_beta   90.00
_cell.angle_gamma   90.00
#
_symmetry.space_group_name_H-M   'P 1'
#
loop_
_entity.id
_entity.type
_entity.pdbx_description
1 polymer ?
#
loop_
_entity_poly.entity_id
_entity_poly.type
_entity_poly.pdbx_seq_one_letter_code
_entity_poly.pdbx_strand_id
1 'polypeptide(L)'
;MRNELVYVVHSEPGVAAQLSQALLTSEFKVISMTTETEADATLTGQQFMLPDAILTPLGDIESGDSILIRLLQSNPLMEQIPLVVVASTDKDERRRALRLGLLSVVFPPYDPEEVSLTTQLAIEKHRNEQLLFGSLSQLSVPDLLQTAEVGRRSGTISFQHNGDKGQVWLRDGQVVNAVIDDDNTPPEQAVYHIILWDSGTFEANFGDVEVEVKFSMPPSELVLEAMRRLDEARAAEAEAPDLDSNEPVRLQQLEFALALPNIISAYTGNYLDPALLADRLESVRQSMLDSEPELQYFKVLDSGAVILVDTDSAHDPGTILKAGARWCAAVFHRMDAALAWRFDRKRLAKLLSPWRETLIEEGLFGILGLSGIDDAPSTDDDSHVLASRVRPLPLGCFLLEASGKILEYGPFGPQMGRIDPKRLSGQRITAVIPAAIALEATELMQQATNPESKLRVAYSRFDFEMGHVPVSVQVSFFDSPVDGHVLLTVNRVRPHETPLSPRIERDPLLGILTDGGPNRLLAVNDDFLCAFESLFSRTFRNHHQEILQRFGKQWGLRHALRVEQIAQHQFGMTLREVESHVALELLSGSIGVLGLGTFEADLTYRDRGLIVVTHTSSPFPSYFPSPSDVSCSILAGFHAAVLSYLAGRHLAAREVCCSRTPGEPCLFVIATEERLNAVFVAVPGSSDHTLLAEIAAARPTEKR
;
A
#
# COMPACT_ATOMS: atom_id res chain seq x y z
N MET A 1 -19.61 -5.90 -51.37
CA MET A 1 -20.23 -6.92 -50.49
C MET A 1 -19.09 -7.80 -50.00
N ARG A 2 -18.82 -7.78 -48.69
CA ARG A 2 -17.64 -8.43 -48.09
C ARG A 2 -18.01 -9.85 -47.64
N ASN A 3 -17.13 -10.80 -47.92
CA ASN A 3 -17.34 -12.23 -47.73
C ASN A 3 -16.70 -12.63 -46.39
N GLU A 4 -17.40 -12.32 -45.29
CA GLU A 4 -16.93 -12.42 -43.90
C GLU A 4 -16.81 -13.89 -43.45
N LEU A 5 -15.76 -14.20 -42.69
CA LEU A 5 -15.44 -15.55 -42.25
C LEU A 5 -15.94 -15.79 -40.83
N VAL A 6 -16.75 -16.82 -40.63
CA VAL A 6 -17.33 -17.16 -39.33
C VAL A 6 -16.92 -18.57 -38.93
N TYR A 7 -16.44 -18.73 -37.70
CA TYR A 7 -16.19 -20.06 -37.13
C TYR A 7 -17.40 -20.52 -36.35
N VAL A 8 -17.85 -21.74 -36.60
CA VAL A 8 -18.94 -22.38 -35.84
C VAL A 8 -18.33 -23.48 -35.00
N VAL A 9 -18.27 -23.25 -33.70
CA VAL A 9 -17.65 -24.16 -32.71
C VAL A 9 -18.77 -24.76 -31.88
N HIS A 10 -19.12 -26.03 -32.12
CA HIS A 10 -20.16 -26.69 -31.33
C HIS A 10 -19.93 -28.21 -31.30
N SER A 11 -19.95 -28.80 -30.11
CA SER A 11 -19.66 -30.22 -29.90
C SER A 11 -20.73 -31.16 -30.50
N GLU A 12 -21.98 -30.70 -30.61
CA GLU A 12 -23.03 -31.44 -31.32
C GLU A 12 -23.02 -31.15 -32.84
N PRO A 13 -22.74 -32.15 -33.72
CA PRO A 13 -22.64 -31.92 -35.16
C PRO A 13 -23.95 -31.48 -35.83
N GLY A 14 -25.10 -31.88 -35.28
CA GLY A 14 -26.41 -31.49 -35.80
C GLY A 14 -26.67 -30.00 -35.65
N VAL A 15 -26.35 -29.43 -34.48
CA VAL A 15 -26.48 -28.00 -34.21
C VAL A 15 -25.45 -27.21 -35.02
N ALA A 16 -24.20 -27.68 -35.08
CA ALA A 16 -23.14 -27.06 -35.89
C ALA A 16 -23.54 -26.97 -37.38
N ALA A 17 -24.12 -28.04 -37.93
CA ALA A 17 -24.61 -28.07 -39.31
C ALA A 17 -25.78 -27.10 -39.54
N GLN A 18 -26.71 -27.01 -38.59
CA GLN A 18 -27.84 -26.09 -38.67
C GLN A 18 -27.38 -24.61 -38.68
N LEU A 19 -26.49 -24.24 -37.76
CA LEU A 19 -25.92 -22.88 -37.68
C LEU A 19 -25.09 -22.55 -38.93
N SER A 20 -24.29 -23.51 -39.40
CA SER A 20 -23.50 -23.34 -40.63
C SER A 20 -24.39 -23.09 -41.84
N GLN A 21 -25.48 -23.83 -41.97
CA GLN A 21 -26.42 -23.65 -43.08
C GLN A 21 -27.11 -22.28 -43.03
N ALA A 22 -27.47 -21.80 -41.84
CA ALA A 22 -28.05 -20.47 -41.65
C ALA A 22 -27.10 -19.36 -42.15
N LEU A 23 -25.84 -19.41 -41.72
CA LEU A 23 -24.81 -18.43 -42.10
C LEU A 23 -24.45 -18.49 -43.60
N LEU A 24 -24.32 -19.69 -44.17
CA LEU A 24 -24.03 -19.87 -45.60
C LEU A 24 -25.14 -19.29 -46.50
N THR A 25 -26.39 -19.33 -46.04
CA THR A 25 -27.55 -18.76 -46.78
C THR A 25 -27.49 -17.23 -46.83
N SER A 26 -26.80 -16.60 -45.86
CA SER A 26 -26.60 -15.16 -45.77
C SER A 26 -25.22 -14.70 -46.27
N GLU A 27 -24.60 -15.46 -47.18
CA GLU A 27 -23.32 -15.14 -47.86
C GLU A 27 -22.06 -15.10 -46.95
N PHE A 28 -22.09 -15.64 -45.73
CA PHE A 28 -20.89 -15.82 -44.91
C PHE A 28 -20.05 -17.01 -45.39
N LYS A 29 -18.73 -16.95 -45.22
CA LYS A 29 -17.88 -18.15 -45.26
C LYS A 29 -17.91 -18.81 -43.90
N VAL A 30 -18.11 -20.13 -43.86
CA VAL A 30 -18.21 -20.86 -42.60
C VAL A 30 -17.14 -21.94 -42.53
N ILE A 31 -16.45 -22.00 -41.38
CA ILE A 31 -15.64 -23.15 -40.98
C ILE A 31 -16.25 -23.72 -39.70
N SER A 32 -16.75 -24.95 -39.78
CA SER A 32 -17.36 -25.65 -38.64
C SER A 32 -16.34 -26.57 -37.97
N MET A 33 -16.30 -26.55 -36.64
CA MET A 33 -15.44 -27.39 -35.82
C MET A 33 -16.27 -28.04 -34.72
N THR A 34 -16.29 -29.37 -34.71
CA THR A 34 -17.04 -30.19 -33.74
C THR A 34 -16.11 -30.97 -32.80
N THR A 35 -14.81 -31.01 -33.11
CA THR A 35 -13.77 -31.69 -32.31
C THR A 35 -12.47 -30.88 -32.25
N GLU A 36 -11.65 -31.11 -31.23
CA GLU A 36 -10.31 -30.50 -31.10
C GLU A 36 -9.39 -30.84 -32.28
N THR A 37 -9.52 -32.05 -32.82
CA THR A 37 -8.74 -32.49 -33.99
C THR A 37 -9.06 -31.69 -35.25
N GLU A 38 -10.31 -31.27 -35.43
CA GLU A 38 -10.72 -30.40 -36.54
C GLU A 38 -10.21 -28.97 -36.33
N ALA A 39 -10.18 -28.49 -35.08
CA ALA A 39 -9.61 -27.20 -34.75
C ALA A 39 -8.10 -27.18 -35.01
N ASP A 40 -7.35 -28.17 -34.54
CA ASP A 40 -5.91 -28.29 -34.78
C ASP A 40 -5.58 -28.36 -36.27
N ALA A 41 -6.38 -29.11 -37.05
CA ALA A 41 -6.23 -29.17 -38.51
C ALA A 41 -6.48 -27.81 -39.18
N THR A 42 -7.43 -27.02 -38.67
CA THR A 42 -7.72 -25.67 -39.18
C THR A 42 -6.59 -24.69 -38.82
N LEU A 43 -6.07 -24.76 -37.59
CA LEU A 43 -4.98 -23.93 -37.09
C LEU A 43 -3.65 -24.20 -37.81
N THR A 44 -3.39 -25.45 -38.20
CA THR A 44 -2.15 -25.87 -38.88
C THR A 44 -2.24 -25.83 -40.41
N GLY A 45 -3.42 -25.53 -40.96
CA GLY A 45 -3.63 -25.41 -42.41
C GLY A 45 -2.88 -24.24 -43.04
N GLN A 46 -2.45 -24.41 -44.31
CA GLN A 46 -1.69 -23.38 -45.06
C GLN A 46 -2.45 -22.06 -45.31
N GLN A 47 -3.74 -21.97 -44.99
CA GLN A 47 -4.59 -20.79 -45.15
C GLN A 47 -5.30 -20.42 -43.84
N PHE A 48 -4.63 -20.53 -42.70
CA PHE A 48 -5.18 -20.04 -41.44
C PHE A 48 -5.51 -18.54 -41.54
N MET A 49 -6.80 -18.21 -41.41
CA MET A 49 -7.30 -16.84 -41.40
C MET A 49 -8.14 -16.62 -40.15
N LEU A 50 -7.93 -15.49 -39.48
CA LEU A 50 -8.75 -15.08 -38.34
C LEU A 50 -10.21 -14.90 -38.80
N PRO A 51 -11.19 -15.45 -38.06
CA PRO A 51 -12.59 -15.20 -38.34
C PRO A 51 -13.00 -13.78 -37.95
N ASP A 52 -14.02 -13.25 -38.62
CA ASP A 52 -14.71 -12.01 -38.24
C ASP A 52 -15.64 -12.21 -37.02
N ALA A 53 -16.12 -13.45 -36.78
CA ALA A 53 -16.89 -13.83 -35.59
C ALA A 53 -16.76 -15.32 -35.26
N ILE A 54 -16.97 -15.68 -33.99
CA ILE A 54 -16.99 -17.08 -33.52
C ILE A 54 -18.34 -17.37 -32.86
N LEU A 55 -19.06 -18.39 -33.36
CA LEU A 55 -20.26 -18.94 -32.74
C LEU A 55 -19.86 -20.09 -31.82
N THR A 56 -20.25 -20.03 -30.55
CA THR A 56 -19.83 -21.03 -29.55
C THR A 56 -20.89 -21.25 -28.47
N PRO A 57 -21.07 -22.46 -27.90
CA PRO A 57 -22.06 -22.72 -26.87
C PRO A 57 -21.79 -21.97 -25.56
N LEU A 58 -22.83 -21.82 -24.73
CA LEU A 58 -22.71 -21.32 -23.36
C LEU A 58 -22.38 -22.48 -22.39
N GLY A 59 -21.15 -23.02 -22.44
CA GLY A 59 -20.75 -24.17 -21.62
C GLY A 59 -20.67 -23.89 -20.11
N ASP A 60 -20.85 -24.93 -19.29
CA ASP A 60 -20.44 -24.95 -17.88
C ASP A 60 -18.90 -24.98 -17.80
N ILE A 61 -18.33 -24.04 -17.06
CA ILE A 61 -16.87 -23.80 -16.92
C ILE A 61 -16.10 -25.05 -16.42
N GLU A 62 -16.78 -26.03 -15.82
CA GLU A 62 -16.18 -27.26 -15.28
C GLU A 62 -15.82 -28.32 -16.32
N SER A 63 -16.48 -28.35 -17.49
CA SER A 63 -16.21 -29.34 -18.55
C SER A 63 -15.67 -28.72 -19.84
N GLY A 64 -14.93 -27.61 -19.69
CA GLY A 64 -14.11 -26.92 -20.69
C GLY A 64 -14.53 -27.11 -22.15
N ASP A 65 -15.10 -26.08 -22.78
CA ASP A 65 -15.20 -25.98 -24.23
C ASP A 65 -13.78 -25.92 -24.83
N SER A 66 -13.18 -27.10 -24.91
CA SER A 66 -11.75 -27.30 -25.18
C SER A 66 -11.38 -26.81 -26.58
N ILE A 67 -12.34 -26.83 -27.51
CA ILE A 67 -12.19 -26.28 -28.86
C ILE A 67 -12.02 -24.76 -28.82
N LEU A 68 -12.85 -24.02 -28.06
CA LEU A 68 -12.74 -22.56 -27.95
C LEU A 68 -11.45 -22.18 -27.22
N ILE A 69 -11.13 -22.86 -26.11
CA ILE A 69 -9.89 -22.64 -25.37
C ILE A 69 -8.68 -22.87 -26.28
N ARG A 70 -8.70 -23.92 -27.11
CA ARG A 70 -7.64 -24.22 -28.07
C ARG A 70 -7.48 -23.12 -29.12
N LEU A 71 -8.58 -22.57 -29.63
CA LEU A 71 -8.57 -21.43 -30.55
C LEU A 71 -7.99 -20.17 -29.89
N LEU A 72 -8.42 -19.82 -28.68
CA LEU A 72 -7.90 -18.65 -27.94
C LEU A 72 -6.41 -18.79 -27.63
N GLN A 73 -5.94 -19.98 -27.23
CA GLN A 73 -4.53 -20.26 -26.97
C GLN A 73 -3.65 -20.21 -28.23
N SER A 74 -4.23 -20.39 -29.41
CA SER A 74 -3.46 -20.47 -30.65
C SER A 74 -2.94 -19.11 -31.13
N ASN A 75 -3.67 -18.03 -30.86
CA ASN A 75 -3.33 -16.69 -31.32
C ASN A 75 -3.94 -15.63 -30.39
N PRO A 76 -3.14 -14.72 -29.79
CA PRO A 76 -3.65 -13.65 -28.92
C PRO A 76 -4.71 -12.75 -29.57
N LEU A 77 -4.72 -12.63 -30.90
CA LEU A 77 -5.73 -11.86 -31.63
C LEU A 77 -7.12 -12.55 -31.65
N MET A 78 -7.21 -13.85 -31.32
CA MET A 78 -8.47 -14.57 -31.18
C MET A 78 -9.32 -14.04 -30.02
N GLU A 79 -8.69 -13.53 -28.95
CA GLU A 79 -9.41 -12.91 -27.82
C GLU A 79 -10.16 -11.64 -28.22
N GLN A 80 -9.77 -11.03 -29.35
CA GLN A 80 -10.37 -9.82 -29.87
C GLN A 80 -11.53 -10.11 -30.84
N ILE A 81 -11.78 -11.37 -31.22
CA ILE A 81 -12.86 -11.71 -32.15
C ILE A 81 -14.21 -11.74 -31.40
N PRO A 82 -15.28 -11.11 -31.93
CA PRO A 82 -16.58 -11.11 -31.28
C PRO A 82 -17.17 -12.51 -31.20
N LEU A 83 -17.68 -12.85 -30.01
CA LEU A 83 -18.35 -14.11 -29.73
C LEU A 83 -19.86 -13.96 -29.84
N VAL A 84 -20.48 -14.88 -30.59
CA VAL A 84 -21.92 -15.07 -30.65
C VAL A 84 -22.25 -16.35 -29.89
N VAL A 85 -23.00 -16.22 -28.81
CA VAL A 85 -23.30 -17.35 -27.94
C VAL A 85 -24.45 -18.16 -28.50
N VAL A 86 -24.26 -19.48 -28.59
CA VAL A 86 -25.28 -20.46 -28.96
C VAL A 86 -25.86 -21.04 -27.67
N ALA A 87 -27.07 -20.64 -27.31
CA ALA A 87 -27.74 -21.16 -26.12
C ALA A 87 -28.43 -22.49 -26.42
N SER A 88 -28.49 -23.41 -25.46
CA SER A 88 -29.24 -24.65 -25.61
C SER A 88 -30.75 -24.47 -25.35
N THR A 89 -31.49 -25.58 -25.39
CA THR A 89 -32.93 -25.61 -25.04
C THR A 89 -33.19 -25.47 -23.53
N ASP A 90 -32.13 -25.45 -22.70
CA ASP A 90 -32.27 -25.29 -21.26
C ASP A 90 -32.75 -23.88 -20.90
N LYS A 91 -33.88 -23.84 -20.16
CA LYS A 91 -34.47 -22.59 -19.65
C LYS A 91 -33.53 -21.85 -18.71
N ASP A 92 -32.63 -22.54 -18.03
CA ASP A 92 -31.68 -21.92 -17.11
C ASP A 92 -30.50 -21.27 -17.85
N GLU A 93 -30.05 -21.79 -19.00
CA GLU A 93 -29.11 -21.09 -19.88
C GLU A 93 -29.72 -19.82 -20.48
N ARG A 94 -30.97 -19.88 -20.91
CA ARG A 94 -31.68 -18.70 -21.40
C ARG A 94 -31.80 -17.60 -20.34
N ARG A 95 -32.04 -17.97 -19.08
CA ARG A 95 -32.05 -17.02 -17.95
C ARG A 95 -30.65 -16.52 -17.60
N ARG A 96 -29.62 -17.36 -17.70
CA ARG A 96 -28.21 -16.97 -17.48
C ARG A 96 -27.77 -15.94 -18.51
N ALA A 97 -28.02 -16.17 -19.79
CA ALA A 97 -27.70 -15.24 -20.87
C ALA A 97 -28.34 -13.85 -20.67
N LEU A 98 -29.62 -13.81 -20.28
CA LEU A 98 -30.32 -12.56 -19.97
C LEU A 98 -29.77 -11.86 -18.72
N ARG A 99 -29.41 -12.61 -17.67
CA ARG A 99 -28.82 -12.04 -16.43
C ARG A 99 -27.42 -11.48 -16.66
N LEU A 100 -26.65 -12.08 -17.57
CA LEU A 100 -25.31 -11.62 -17.92
C LEU A 100 -25.31 -10.42 -18.88
N GLY A 101 -26.48 -10.00 -19.36
CA GLY A 101 -26.60 -8.86 -20.29
C GLY A 101 -25.96 -9.12 -21.65
N LEU A 102 -25.78 -10.40 -22.04
CA LEU A 102 -25.19 -10.76 -23.33
C LEU A 102 -26.13 -10.31 -24.46
N LEU A 103 -25.61 -9.47 -25.36
CA LEU A 103 -26.39 -8.88 -26.45
C LEU A 103 -26.40 -9.74 -27.72
N SER A 104 -25.42 -10.64 -27.88
CA SER A 104 -25.22 -11.46 -29.08
C SER A 104 -25.41 -12.95 -28.74
N VAL A 105 -26.67 -13.37 -28.60
CA VAL A 105 -27.04 -14.75 -28.24
C VAL A 105 -28.13 -15.26 -29.19
N VAL A 106 -27.98 -16.48 -29.69
CA VAL A 106 -28.95 -17.17 -30.55
C VAL A 106 -29.59 -18.35 -29.81
N PHE A 107 -30.89 -18.53 -29.97
CA PHE A 107 -31.66 -19.57 -29.26
C PHE A 107 -32.27 -20.62 -30.21
N PRO A 108 -32.47 -21.87 -29.77
CA PRO A 108 -33.25 -22.86 -30.53
C PRO A 108 -34.69 -22.35 -30.73
N PRO A 109 -35.28 -22.50 -31.94
CA PRO A 109 -34.89 -23.44 -32.98
C PRO A 109 -33.78 -22.96 -33.95
N TYR A 110 -33.00 -21.93 -33.62
CA TYR A 110 -31.90 -21.36 -34.43
C TYR A 110 -32.41 -20.92 -35.81
N ASP A 111 -33.31 -19.95 -35.78
CA ASP A 111 -33.87 -19.39 -37.01
C ASP A 111 -32.76 -18.77 -37.88
N PRO A 112 -32.72 -19.05 -39.19
CA PRO A 112 -31.65 -18.54 -40.06
C PRO A 112 -31.50 -17.02 -40.10
N GLU A 113 -32.62 -16.29 -40.00
CA GLU A 113 -32.62 -14.83 -40.00
C GLU A 113 -32.07 -14.31 -38.67
N GLU A 114 -32.44 -14.93 -37.55
CA GLU A 114 -31.92 -14.59 -36.22
C GLU A 114 -30.41 -14.83 -36.12
N VAL A 115 -29.94 -15.99 -36.58
CA VAL A 115 -28.52 -16.37 -36.53
C VAL A 115 -27.67 -15.42 -37.38
N SER A 116 -28.11 -15.13 -38.61
CA SER A 116 -27.36 -14.24 -39.50
C SER A 116 -27.35 -12.79 -39.00
N LEU A 117 -28.50 -12.24 -38.60
CA LEU A 117 -28.61 -10.87 -38.12
C LEU A 117 -27.81 -10.65 -36.82
N THR A 118 -27.88 -11.59 -35.87
CA THR A 118 -27.13 -11.51 -34.60
C THR A 118 -25.62 -11.53 -34.86
N THR A 119 -25.17 -12.37 -35.78
CA THR A 119 -23.76 -12.46 -36.16
C THR A 119 -23.28 -11.20 -36.86
N GLN A 120 -24.05 -10.68 -37.81
CA GLN A 120 -23.72 -9.44 -38.51
C GLN A 120 -23.65 -8.25 -37.53
N LEU A 121 -24.63 -8.12 -36.61
CA LEU A 121 -24.64 -7.07 -35.60
C LEU A 121 -23.44 -7.20 -34.64
N ALA A 122 -23.01 -8.42 -34.29
CA ALA A 122 -21.82 -8.62 -33.46
C ALA A 122 -20.54 -8.13 -34.17
N ILE A 123 -20.40 -8.42 -35.47
CA ILE A 123 -19.28 -7.96 -36.31
C ILE A 123 -19.31 -6.44 -36.48
N GLU A 124 -20.46 -5.87 -36.83
CA GLU A 124 -20.62 -4.42 -37.01
C GLU A 124 -20.39 -3.65 -35.72
N LYS A 125 -20.91 -4.14 -34.59
CA LYS A 125 -20.66 -3.58 -33.27
C LYS A 125 -19.18 -3.65 -32.93
N HIS A 126 -18.54 -4.81 -33.10
CA HIS A 126 -17.12 -4.96 -32.82
C HIS A 126 -16.24 -4.06 -33.71
N ARG A 127 -16.58 -3.88 -34.98
CA ARG A 127 -15.89 -2.94 -35.89
C ARG A 127 -16.08 -1.48 -35.46
N ASN A 128 -17.29 -1.10 -35.03
CA ASN A 128 -17.56 0.24 -34.51
C ASN A 128 -16.93 0.47 -33.12
N GLU A 129 -16.59 -0.59 -32.40
CA GLU A 129 -15.93 -0.57 -31.09
C GLU A 129 -14.39 -0.65 -31.18
N GLN A 130 -13.76 -0.53 -32.37
CA GLN A 130 -12.30 -0.58 -32.57
C GLN A 130 -11.57 0.68 -32.04
N LEU A 131 -11.64 0.86 -30.74
CA LEU A 131 -10.62 1.54 -29.95
C LEU A 131 -9.59 0.48 -29.59
N LEU A 132 -8.44 0.49 -30.26
CA LEU A 132 -7.30 -0.30 -29.83
C LEU A 132 -6.65 0.46 -28.67
N PHE A 133 -6.95 0.09 -27.43
CA PHE A 133 -6.30 0.64 -26.26
C PHE A 133 -5.35 -0.38 -25.65
N GLY A 134 -4.20 0.07 -25.16
CA GLY A 134 -3.20 -0.83 -24.60
C GLY A 134 -2.06 -0.08 -23.94
N SER A 135 -1.09 -0.83 -23.41
CA SER A 135 0.11 -0.25 -22.81
C SER A 135 1.30 -0.30 -23.77
N LEU A 136 2.07 0.79 -23.79
CA LEU A 136 3.30 0.88 -24.58
C LEU A 136 4.40 -0.10 -24.11
N SER A 137 4.27 -0.66 -22.90
CA SER A 137 5.15 -1.73 -22.44
C SER A 137 4.85 -3.10 -23.08
N GLN A 138 3.68 -3.27 -23.70
CA GLN A 138 3.28 -4.50 -24.38
C GLN A 138 3.45 -4.42 -25.89
N LEU A 139 3.24 -3.22 -26.45
CA LEU A 139 3.38 -2.94 -27.87
C LEU A 139 3.99 -1.55 -28.03
N SER A 140 5.21 -1.48 -28.56
CA SER A 140 5.95 -0.23 -28.63
C SER A 140 5.32 0.75 -29.63
N VAL A 141 5.61 2.05 -29.49
CA VAL A 141 5.16 3.06 -30.46
C VAL A 141 5.59 2.72 -31.90
N PRO A 142 6.86 2.32 -32.16
CA PRO A 142 7.26 1.81 -33.48
C PRO A 142 6.37 0.67 -33.99
N ASP A 143 6.10 -0.35 -33.16
CA ASP A 143 5.32 -1.51 -33.57
C ASP A 143 3.88 -1.12 -33.93
N LEU A 144 3.28 -0.18 -33.19
CA LEU A 144 1.94 0.35 -33.45
C LEU A 144 1.87 1.08 -34.80
N LEU A 145 2.81 1.98 -35.05
CA LEU A 145 2.85 2.74 -36.30
C LEU A 145 3.16 1.81 -37.48
N GLN A 146 4.05 0.83 -37.30
CA GLN A 146 4.36 -0.17 -38.32
C GLN A 146 3.18 -1.10 -38.60
N THR A 147 2.40 -1.48 -37.58
CA THR A 147 1.16 -2.25 -37.76
C THR A 147 0.14 -1.47 -38.58
N ALA A 148 0.03 -0.17 -38.34
CA ALA A 148 -0.84 0.71 -39.12
C ALA A 148 -0.34 0.88 -40.57
N GLU A 149 0.98 0.94 -40.79
CA GLU A 149 1.61 0.98 -42.12
C GLU A 149 1.32 -0.28 -42.94
N VAL A 150 1.60 -1.47 -42.38
CA VAL A 150 1.39 -2.77 -43.05
C VAL A 150 -0.09 -2.99 -43.37
N GLY A 151 -0.97 -2.61 -42.44
CA GLY A 151 -2.42 -2.73 -42.61
C GLY A 151 -3.05 -1.65 -43.49
N ARG A 152 -2.27 -0.68 -44.02
CA ARG A 152 -2.76 0.53 -44.71
C ARG A 152 -3.90 1.21 -43.96
N ARG A 153 -3.80 1.27 -42.64
CA ARG A 153 -4.88 1.78 -41.79
C ARG A 153 -4.87 3.31 -41.83
N SER A 154 -6.06 3.89 -41.93
CA SER A 154 -6.29 5.31 -41.64
C SER A 154 -6.86 5.42 -40.23
N GLY A 155 -6.48 6.44 -39.48
CA GLY A 155 -6.91 6.58 -38.10
C GLY A 155 -6.10 7.57 -37.30
N THR A 156 -6.50 7.75 -36.05
CA THR A 156 -5.80 8.57 -35.08
C THR A 156 -5.27 7.68 -33.98
N ILE A 157 -4.01 7.83 -33.61
CA ILE A 157 -3.41 7.16 -32.46
C ILE A 157 -3.05 8.22 -31.43
N SER A 158 -3.72 8.15 -30.29
CA SER A 158 -3.47 9.00 -29.14
C SER A 158 -2.57 8.24 -28.17
N PHE A 159 -1.56 8.90 -27.64
CA PHE A 159 -0.59 8.35 -26.72
C PHE A 159 -0.59 9.18 -25.44
N GLN A 160 -0.40 8.52 -24.30
CA GLN A 160 -0.16 9.16 -23.01
C GLN A 160 1.05 8.52 -22.36
N HIS A 161 2.06 9.33 -22.05
CA HIS A 161 3.31 8.90 -21.43
C HIS A 161 3.68 9.88 -20.34
N ASN A 162 3.79 9.43 -19.08
CA ASN A 162 4.27 10.26 -17.96
C ASN A 162 3.54 11.61 -17.74
N GLY A 163 2.29 11.74 -18.20
CA GLY A 163 1.48 12.96 -18.13
C GLY A 163 1.42 13.74 -19.44
N ASP A 164 2.34 13.46 -20.36
CA ASP A 164 2.43 14.06 -21.68
C ASP A 164 1.44 13.37 -22.64
N LYS A 165 0.86 14.14 -23.56
CA LYS A 165 -0.13 13.67 -24.53
C LYS A 165 0.39 13.86 -25.95
N GLY A 166 0.47 12.75 -26.68
CA GLY A 166 0.86 12.73 -28.08
C GLY A 166 -0.32 12.30 -28.94
N GLN A 167 -0.45 12.85 -30.14
CA GLN A 167 -1.45 12.40 -31.10
C GLN A 167 -0.81 12.32 -32.49
N VAL A 168 -1.00 11.18 -33.16
CA VAL A 168 -0.48 10.90 -34.49
C VAL A 168 -1.64 10.54 -35.41
N TRP A 169 -1.74 11.20 -36.56
CA TRP A 169 -2.78 10.93 -37.54
C TRP A 169 -2.19 10.20 -38.76
N LEU A 170 -2.88 9.14 -39.19
CA LEU A 170 -2.50 8.32 -40.32
C LEU A 170 -3.58 8.31 -41.42
N ARG A 171 -3.13 8.28 -42.67
CA ARG A 171 -3.97 8.13 -43.87
C ARG A 171 -3.32 7.15 -44.85
N ASP A 172 -4.02 6.09 -45.21
CA ASP A 172 -3.54 5.01 -46.09
C ASP A 172 -2.17 4.44 -45.64
N GLY A 173 -1.99 4.27 -44.32
CA GLY A 173 -0.74 3.79 -43.72
C GLY A 173 0.42 4.81 -43.68
N GLN A 174 0.19 6.07 -44.06
CA GLN A 174 1.18 7.15 -43.99
C GLN A 174 0.87 8.10 -42.83
N VAL A 175 1.90 8.62 -42.14
CA VAL A 175 1.72 9.66 -41.12
C VAL A 175 1.55 11.01 -41.80
N VAL A 176 0.46 11.70 -41.50
CA VAL A 176 0.11 12.98 -42.16
C VAL A 176 0.20 14.20 -41.24
N ASN A 177 0.12 13.98 -39.93
CA ASN A 177 0.21 15.02 -38.92
C ASN A 177 0.51 14.40 -37.54
N ALA A 178 1.06 15.19 -36.62
CA ALA A 178 1.22 14.83 -35.22
C ALA A 178 1.33 16.08 -34.32
N VAL A 179 0.97 15.92 -33.05
CA VAL A 179 1.02 16.97 -32.01
C VAL A 179 1.46 16.33 -30.68
N ILE A 180 2.20 17.09 -29.86
CA ILE A 180 2.59 16.74 -28.50
C ILE A 180 2.32 17.94 -27.57
N ASP A 181 1.67 17.70 -26.42
CA ASP A 181 1.45 18.64 -25.29
C ASP A 181 0.83 20.02 -25.62
N ASP A 182 0.01 20.11 -26.66
CA ASP A 182 -0.57 21.38 -27.16
C ASP A 182 0.49 22.46 -27.50
N ASP A 183 1.76 22.07 -27.66
CA ASP A 183 2.87 22.97 -28.00
C ASP A 183 2.98 23.19 -29.52
N ASN A 184 3.57 24.30 -29.95
CA ASN A 184 3.73 24.65 -31.37
C ASN A 184 4.90 23.90 -32.05
N THR A 185 5.17 22.68 -31.59
CA THR A 185 6.24 21.81 -32.09
C THR A 185 5.92 21.36 -33.53
N PRO A 186 6.87 21.41 -34.48
CA PRO A 186 6.66 20.90 -35.83
C PRO A 186 6.19 19.43 -35.81
N PRO A 187 5.21 19.03 -36.63
CA PRO A 187 4.61 17.68 -36.59
C PRO A 187 5.62 16.53 -36.69
N GLU A 188 6.64 16.67 -37.53
CA GLU A 188 7.72 15.68 -37.67
C GLU A 188 8.52 15.52 -36.36
N GLN A 189 8.80 16.62 -35.66
CA GLN A 189 9.51 16.59 -34.37
C GLN A 189 8.65 15.97 -33.28
N ALA A 190 7.34 16.24 -33.28
CA ALA A 190 6.41 15.60 -32.37
C ALA A 190 6.41 14.07 -32.55
N VAL A 191 6.44 13.57 -33.80
CA VAL A 191 6.57 12.13 -34.05
C VAL A 191 7.88 11.56 -33.51
N TYR A 192 9.01 12.23 -33.71
CA TYR A 192 10.30 11.75 -33.18
C TYR A 192 10.31 11.64 -31.65
N HIS A 193 9.67 12.59 -30.94
CA HIS A 193 9.54 12.52 -29.49
C HIS A 193 8.64 11.36 -29.05
N ILE A 194 7.48 11.20 -29.70
CA ILE A 194 6.50 10.16 -29.36
C ILE A 194 7.07 8.76 -29.62
N ILE A 195 7.87 8.57 -30.68
CA ILE A 195 8.53 7.28 -31.00
C ILE A 195 9.44 6.77 -29.88
N LEU A 196 10.02 7.67 -29.09
CA LEU A 196 10.95 7.34 -28.02
C LEU A 196 10.25 6.96 -26.70
N TRP A 197 8.92 6.99 -26.64
CA TRP A 197 8.16 6.61 -25.44
C TRP A 197 8.18 5.09 -25.24
N ASP A 198 8.80 4.65 -24.14
CA ASP A 198 9.00 3.25 -23.76
C ASP A 198 7.91 2.67 -22.83
N SER A 199 7.01 3.53 -22.35
CA SER A 199 6.01 3.25 -21.33
C SER A 199 4.79 4.16 -21.51
N GLY A 200 3.66 3.84 -20.89
CA GLY A 200 2.42 4.62 -21.04
C GLY A 200 1.27 3.84 -21.66
N THR A 201 0.25 4.56 -22.13
CA THR A 201 -0.95 3.99 -22.76
C THR A 201 -1.19 4.60 -24.12
N PHE A 202 -1.75 3.82 -25.03
CA PHE A 202 -2.20 4.31 -26.33
C PHE A 202 -3.68 4.01 -26.51
N GLU A 203 -4.31 4.79 -27.38
CA GLU A 203 -5.68 4.61 -27.88
C GLU A 203 -5.66 4.89 -29.38
N ALA A 204 -5.78 3.83 -30.19
CA ALA A 204 -5.86 3.91 -31.63
C ALA A 204 -7.31 3.80 -32.08
N ASN A 205 -7.82 4.86 -32.70
CA ASN A 205 -9.12 4.89 -33.34
C ASN A 205 -8.92 4.82 -34.85
N PHE A 206 -9.17 3.66 -35.44
CA PHE A 206 -9.01 3.44 -36.88
C PHE A 206 -10.32 3.72 -37.61
N GLY A 207 -10.26 4.61 -38.61
CA GLY A 207 -11.41 5.13 -39.34
C GLY A 207 -11.02 6.23 -40.31
N ASP A 208 -12.02 6.90 -40.90
CA ASP A 208 -11.79 8.05 -41.76
C ASP A 208 -11.31 9.26 -40.94
N VAL A 209 -10.25 9.93 -41.41
CA VAL A 209 -9.60 11.03 -40.69
C VAL A 209 -9.65 12.33 -41.51
N GLU A 210 -10.42 13.30 -41.03
CA GLU A 210 -10.45 14.68 -41.52
C GLU A 210 -9.41 15.53 -40.77
N VAL A 211 -8.14 15.40 -41.17
CA VAL A 211 -7.03 16.23 -40.68
C VAL A 211 -6.31 16.90 -41.83
N GLU A 212 -5.80 18.13 -41.59
CA GLU A 212 -4.88 18.81 -42.49
C GLU A 212 -3.58 18.02 -42.62
N VAL A 213 -3.15 17.79 -43.87
CA VAL A 213 -1.91 17.08 -44.19
C VAL A 213 -0.75 18.08 -44.10
N LYS A 214 0.01 18.02 -43.00
CA LYS A 214 1.17 18.91 -42.79
C LYS A 214 2.46 18.31 -43.36
N PHE A 215 2.54 16.98 -43.41
CA PHE A 215 3.60 16.23 -44.07
C PHE A 215 3.03 14.87 -44.52
N SER A 216 3.81 14.03 -45.20
CA SER A 216 3.39 12.67 -45.55
C SER A 216 4.62 11.78 -45.64
N MET A 217 4.79 10.89 -44.66
CA MET A 217 5.91 9.95 -44.62
C MET A 217 5.45 8.59 -44.09
N PRO A 218 6.08 7.49 -44.54
CA PRO A 218 5.84 6.17 -43.97
C PRO A 218 6.39 6.12 -42.53
N PRO A 219 5.68 5.49 -41.59
CA PRO A 219 6.18 5.29 -40.23
C PRO A 219 7.60 4.74 -40.13
N SER A 220 7.93 3.76 -40.97
CA SER A 220 9.26 3.16 -41.04
C SER A 220 10.41 4.16 -41.24
N GLU A 221 10.19 5.22 -42.03
CA GLU A 221 11.19 6.29 -42.26
C GLU A 221 11.36 7.19 -41.03
N LEU A 222 10.24 7.55 -40.37
CA LEU A 222 10.24 8.37 -39.17
C LEU A 222 10.91 7.67 -37.99
N VAL A 223 10.71 6.36 -37.86
CA VAL A 223 11.36 5.52 -36.83
C VAL A 223 12.88 5.47 -37.03
N LEU A 224 13.35 5.28 -38.27
CA LEU A 224 14.79 5.23 -38.55
C LEU A 224 15.48 6.55 -38.19
N GLU A 225 14.88 7.68 -38.57
CA GLU A 225 15.42 9.01 -38.28
C GLU A 225 15.38 9.34 -36.77
N ALA A 226 14.35 8.90 -36.05
CA ALA A 226 14.30 9.05 -34.59
C ALA A 226 15.45 8.31 -33.88
N MET A 227 15.75 7.07 -34.30
CA MET A 227 16.83 6.28 -33.72
C MET A 227 18.21 6.89 -34.01
N ARG A 228 18.44 7.37 -35.24
CA ARG A 228 19.70 8.04 -35.61
C ARG A 228 20.00 9.24 -34.69
N ARG A 229 18.98 10.06 -34.42
CA ARG A 229 19.11 11.24 -33.54
C ARG A 229 19.41 10.87 -32.09
N LEU A 230 18.82 9.79 -31.58
CA LEU A 230 19.09 9.30 -30.23
C LEU A 230 20.55 8.84 -30.09
N ASP A 231 21.07 8.11 -31.08
CA ASP A 231 22.45 7.66 -31.08
C ASP A 231 23.44 8.84 -31.17
N GLU A 232 23.13 9.86 -31.96
CA GLU A 232 23.92 11.09 -32.06
C GLU A 232 23.95 11.89 -30.75
N ALA A 233 22.82 12.00 -30.05
CA ALA A 233 22.76 12.66 -28.74
C ALA A 233 23.59 11.92 -27.67
N ARG A 234 23.51 10.59 -27.64
CA ARG A 234 24.32 9.75 -26.73
C ARG A 234 25.81 9.86 -27.01
N ALA A 235 26.20 9.96 -28.27
CA ALA A 235 27.59 10.18 -28.66
C ALA A 235 28.11 11.57 -28.23
N ALA A 236 27.25 12.59 -28.24
CA ALA A 236 27.60 13.94 -27.79
C ALA A 236 27.70 14.07 -26.25
N GLU A 237 26.88 13.34 -25.48
CA GLU A 237 26.98 13.28 -24.02
C GLU A 237 28.27 12.60 -23.52
N ALA A 238 28.80 11.65 -24.31
CA ALA A 238 30.08 11.00 -24.01
C ALA A 238 31.32 11.88 -24.25
N GLU A 239 31.17 13.06 -24.88
CA GLU A 239 32.26 14.00 -25.21
C GLU A 239 32.22 15.31 -24.39
N ALA A 240 31.40 15.41 -23.33
CA ALA A 240 31.32 16.58 -22.44
C ALA A 240 32.52 16.68 -21.46
N PRO A 241 32.91 17.90 -20.99
CA PRO A 241 34.22 18.16 -20.40
C PRO A 241 34.43 17.57 -18.99
N ASP A 242 35.69 17.20 -18.70
CA ASP A 242 36.22 16.69 -17.42
C ASP A 242 35.74 17.51 -16.21
N LEU A 243 34.81 16.95 -15.42
CA LEU A 243 34.53 17.35 -14.05
C LEU A 243 35.42 16.55 -13.09
N ASP A 244 35.79 17.17 -11.97
CA ASP A 244 36.62 16.56 -10.93
C ASP A 244 36.08 15.17 -10.54
N SER A 245 36.90 14.13 -10.73
CA SER A 245 36.48 12.71 -10.65
C SER A 245 35.83 12.29 -9.32
N ASN A 246 35.93 13.10 -8.26
CA ASN A 246 35.35 12.85 -6.93
C ASN A 246 34.07 13.66 -6.61
N GLU A 247 33.72 14.69 -7.39
CA GLU A 247 32.53 15.51 -7.15
C GLU A 247 31.21 14.69 -7.15
N PRO A 248 30.95 13.76 -8.10
CA PRO A 248 29.74 12.94 -8.06
C PRO A 248 29.63 12.08 -6.80
N VAL A 249 30.76 11.56 -6.29
CA VAL A 249 30.79 10.76 -5.04
C VAL A 249 30.50 11.64 -3.83
N ARG A 250 31.06 12.86 -3.78
CA ARG A 250 30.82 13.84 -2.72
C ARG A 250 29.34 14.19 -2.60
N LEU A 251 28.68 14.53 -3.71
CA LEU A 251 27.27 14.90 -3.72
C LEU A 251 26.37 13.72 -3.31
N GLN A 252 26.70 12.51 -3.77
CA GLN A 252 26.00 11.29 -3.39
C GLN A 252 26.08 11.01 -1.87
N GLN A 253 27.24 11.20 -1.25
CA GLN A 253 27.40 10.99 0.20
C GLN A 253 26.63 12.04 1.02
N LEU A 254 26.58 13.30 0.57
CA LEU A 254 25.78 14.34 1.23
C LEU A 254 24.28 14.09 1.10
N GLU A 255 23.81 13.63 -0.07
CA GLU A 255 22.40 13.25 -0.23
C GLU A 255 22.01 12.08 0.68
N PHE A 256 22.89 11.09 0.84
CA PHE A 256 22.71 10.01 1.82
C PHE A 256 22.70 10.53 3.26
N ALA A 257 23.59 11.49 3.58
CA ALA A 257 23.64 12.10 4.90
C ALA A 257 22.36 12.89 5.21
N LEU A 258 21.73 13.51 4.21
CA LEU A 258 20.44 14.18 4.35
C LEU A 258 19.28 13.19 4.47
N ALA A 259 19.24 12.16 3.62
CA ALA A 259 18.12 11.25 3.52
C ALA A 259 18.00 10.34 4.74
N LEU A 260 19.11 9.78 5.25
CA LEU A 260 19.10 8.80 6.33
C LEU A 260 18.41 9.31 7.63
N PRO A 261 18.76 10.48 8.20
CA PRO A 261 18.07 11.01 9.38
C PRO A 261 16.60 11.35 9.14
N ASN A 262 16.24 11.80 7.94
CA ASN A 262 14.85 12.11 7.60
C ASN A 262 13.98 10.86 7.51
N ILE A 263 14.53 9.72 7.09
CA ILE A 263 13.84 8.42 7.14
C ILE A 263 13.62 7.98 8.58
N ILE A 264 14.63 8.12 9.43
CA ILE A 264 14.49 7.79 10.86
C ILE A 264 13.47 8.73 11.52
N SER A 265 13.51 10.02 11.19
CA SER A 265 12.54 11.00 11.65
C SER A 265 11.12 10.64 11.20
N ALA A 266 10.94 10.31 9.92
CA ALA A 266 9.68 9.86 9.33
C ALA A 266 9.11 8.62 10.04
N TYR A 267 9.95 7.61 10.24
CA TYR A 267 9.59 6.40 10.97
C TYR A 267 9.14 6.74 12.40
N THR A 268 9.92 7.56 13.09
CA THR A 268 9.70 7.94 14.49
C THR A 268 8.43 8.78 14.65
N GLY A 269 8.16 9.69 13.71
CA GLY A 269 6.95 10.52 13.67
C GLY A 269 5.64 9.74 13.57
N ASN A 270 5.67 8.47 13.16
CA ASN A 270 4.47 7.61 13.23
C ASN A 270 4.02 7.31 14.67
N TYR A 271 4.90 7.54 15.64
CA TYR A 271 4.70 7.17 17.04
C TYR A 271 4.82 8.34 18.01
N LEU A 272 5.44 9.45 17.60
CA LEU A 272 5.64 10.64 18.41
C LEU A 272 4.87 11.85 17.87
N ASP A 273 4.41 12.71 18.77
CA ASP A 273 4.01 14.07 18.45
C ASP A 273 5.18 14.85 17.81
N PRO A 274 4.95 15.72 16.79
CA PRO A 274 6.02 16.44 16.09
C PRO A 274 6.96 17.24 17.00
N ALA A 275 6.43 17.89 18.05
CA ALA A 275 7.26 18.66 18.97
C ALA A 275 8.20 17.75 19.78
N LEU A 276 7.68 16.60 20.23
CA LEU A 276 8.46 15.60 20.95
C LEU A 276 9.48 14.91 20.03
N LEU A 277 9.13 14.67 18.76
CA LEU A 277 10.05 14.15 17.76
C LEU A 277 11.26 15.07 17.57
N ALA A 278 11.01 16.36 17.33
CA ALA A 278 12.06 17.35 17.14
C ALA A 278 12.98 17.44 18.38
N ASP A 279 12.40 17.50 19.58
CA ASP A 279 13.16 17.48 20.84
C ASP A 279 14.02 16.22 20.97
N ARG A 280 13.50 15.03 20.64
CA ARG A 280 14.25 13.78 20.76
C ARG A 280 15.42 13.71 19.78
N LEU A 281 15.22 14.12 18.53
CA LEU A 281 16.28 14.17 17.54
C LEU A 281 17.39 15.13 17.99
N GLU A 282 17.01 16.35 18.38
CA GLU A 282 17.95 17.39 18.78
C GLU A 282 18.68 17.05 20.10
N SER A 283 17.98 16.49 21.09
CA SER A 283 18.58 16.05 22.35
C SER A 283 19.67 15.00 22.13
N VAL A 284 19.43 14.02 21.25
CA VAL A 284 20.45 13.01 20.94
C VAL A 284 21.61 13.66 20.17
N ARG A 285 21.32 14.52 19.19
CA ARG A 285 22.35 15.22 18.41
C ARG A 285 23.28 16.04 19.31
N GLN A 286 22.72 16.85 20.20
CA GLN A 286 23.45 17.67 21.15
C GLN A 286 24.28 16.83 22.12
N SER A 287 23.75 15.71 22.61
CA SER A 287 24.49 14.81 23.51
C SER A 287 25.71 14.16 22.85
N MET A 288 25.77 14.13 21.51
CA MET A 288 26.82 13.50 20.73
C MET A 288 27.81 14.50 20.13
N LEU A 289 27.52 15.80 20.17
CA LEU A 289 28.29 16.84 19.47
C LEU A 289 29.76 16.90 19.92
N ASP A 290 30.03 16.62 21.20
CA ASP A 290 31.39 16.57 21.75
C ASP A 290 32.21 15.39 21.18
N SER A 291 31.56 14.26 20.89
CA SER A 291 32.20 13.05 20.36
C SER A 291 32.18 12.96 18.83
N GLU A 292 31.21 13.62 18.19
CA GLU A 292 30.93 13.61 16.76
C GLU A 292 30.72 15.06 16.28
N PRO A 293 31.80 15.83 16.10
CA PRO A 293 31.72 17.26 15.76
C PRO A 293 31.04 17.53 14.42
N GLU A 294 31.07 16.56 13.50
CA GLU A 294 30.39 16.63 12.20
C GLU A 294 28.87 16.74 12.33
N LEU A 295 28.29 16.41 13.49
CA LEU A 295 26.87 16.65 13.77
C LEU A 295 26.49 18.14 13.81
N GLN A 296 27.45 19.06 13.81
CA GLN A 296 27.21 20.51 13.66
C GLN A 296 26.57 20.87 12.31
N TYR A 297 26.80 20.06 11.28
CA TYR A 297 26.25 20.26 9.94
C TYR A 297 24.78 19.83 9.83
N PHE A 298 24.21 19.21 10.86
CA PHE A 298 22.82 18.78 10.89
C PHE A 298 22.00 19.74 11.74
N LYS A 299 20.87 20.19 11.19
CA LYS A 299 19.90 21.01 11.90
C LYS A 299 18.53 20.33 11.90
N VAL A 300 17.99 20.14 13.11
CA VAL A 300 16.61 19.65 13.30
C VAL A 300 15.67 20.85 13.29
N LEU A 301 14.57 20.73 12.54
CA LEU A 301 13.49 21.71 12.49
C LEU A 301 12.36 21.31 13.46
N ASP A 302 11.50 22.26 13.81
CA ASP A 302 10.34 22.03 14.71
C ASP A 302 9.39 20.95 14.20
N SER A 303 9.41 20.69 12.90
CA SER A 303 8.62 19.68 12.21
C SER A 303 9.21 18.26 12.30
N GLY A 304 10.38 18.12 12.94
CA GLY A 304 11.19 16.90 12.97
C GLY A 304 12.05 16.67 11.72
N ALA A 305 11.88 17.50 10.68
CA ALA A 305 12.72 17.44 9.48
C ALA A 305 14.18 17.79 9.81
N VAL A 306 15.12 17.13 9.13
CA VAL A 306 16.55 17.35 9.30
C VAL A 306 17.11 17.95 8.02
N ILE A 307 17.90 19.01 8.12
CA ILE A 307 18.60 19.61 6.98
C ILE A 307 20.11 19.63 7.22
N LEU A 308 20.86 19.72 6.12
CA LEU A 308 22.29 19.98 6.15
C LEU A 308 22.54 21.50 6.04
N VAL A 309 23.50 22.01 6.79
CA VAL A 309 23.92 23.42 6.79
C VAL A 309 25.44 23.51 6.64
N ASP A 310 25.94 24.56 5.99
CA ASP A 310 27.36 24.93 5.88
C ASP A 310 28.31 23.80 5.38
N THR A 311 27.80 22.88 4.54
CA THR A 311 28.54 21.70 4.05
C THR A 311 29.68 22.04 3.09
N ASP A 312 29.69 23.22 2.48
CA ASP A 312 30.76 23.65 1.56
C ASP A 312 32.12 23.78 2.28
N SER A 313 32.09 24.04 3.59
CA SER A 313 33.28 24.10 4.44
C SER A 313 33.83 22.72 4.85
N ALA A 314 33.07 21.65 4.60
CA ALA A 314 33.43 20.31 5.01
C ALA A 314 34.47 19.70 4.06
N HIS A 315 35.55 19.18 4.66
CA HIS A 315 36.67 18.59 3.93
C HIS A 315 36.39 17.13 3.49
N ASP A 316 35.52 16.40 4.21
CA ASP A 316 35.19 15.00 3.92
C ASP A 316 33.68 14.70 4.12
N PRO A 317 32.86 14.62 3.06
CA PRO A 317 31.43 14.29 3.14
C PRO A 317 31.16 12.89 3.73
N GLY A 318 32.10 11.95 3.62
CA GLY A 318 31.99 10.61 4.19
C GLY A 318 31.99 10.63 5.73
N THR A 319 32.67 11.60 6.36
CA THR A 319 32.64 11.77 7.83
C THR A 319 31.28 12.27 8.31
N ILE A 320 30.67 13.21 7.58
CA ILE A 320 29.32 13.72 7.84
C ILE A 320 28.30 12.58 7.77
N LEU A 321 28.37 11.77 6.71
CA LEU A 321 27.51 10.60 6.53
C LEU A 321 27.64 9.61 7.70
N LYS A 322 28.87 9.27 8.10
CA LYS A 322 29.14 8.36 9.23
C LYS A 322 28.63 8.90 10.57
N ALA A 323 28.82 10.20 10.82
CA ALA A 323 28.28 10.86 12.03
C ALA A 323 26.75 10.82 12.04
N GLY A 324 26.11 11.14 10.91
CA GLY A 324 24.66 11.02 10.74
C GLY A 324 24.15 9.60 10.98
N ALA A 325 24.85 8.57 10.51
CA ALA A 325 24.51 7.17 10.76
C ALA A 325 24.63 6.77 12.24
N ARG A 326 25.69 7.22 12.94
CA ARG A 326 25.82 7.00 14.40
C ARG A 326 24.71 7.67 15.17
N TRP A 327 24.37 8.91 14.80
CA TRP A 327 23.26 9.64 15.40
C TRP A 327 21.94 8.91 15.19
N CYS A 328 21.66 8.42 13.98
CA CYS A 328 20.48 7.60 13.69
C CYS A 328 20.41 6.34 14.55
N ALA A 329 21.52 5.63 14.72
CA ALA A 329 21.59 4.45 15.59
C ALA A 329 21.32 4.80 17.06
N ALA A 330 21.86 5.92 17.54
CA ALA A 330 21.63 6.41 18.90
C ALA A 330 20.18 6.83 19.14
N VAL A 331 19.54 7.49 18.16
CA VAL A 331 18.11 7.80 18.18
C VAL A 331 17.30 6.52 18.30
N PHE A 332 17.54 5.52 17.43
CA PHE A 332 16.82 4.25 17.45
C PHE A 332 16.95 3.54 18.80
N HIS A 333 18.17 3.47 19.34
CA HIS A 333 18.42 2.88 20.66
C HIS A 333 17.68 3.61 21.78
N ARG A 334 17.69 4.94 21.79
CA ARG A 334 16.98 5.73 22.80
C ARG A 334 15.46 5.56 22.69
N MET A 335 14.96 5.44 21.47
CA MET A 335 13.54 5.21 21.20
C MET A 335 13.07 3.80 21.57
N ASP A 336 13.92 2.78 21.54
CA ASP A 336 13.54 1.42 21.94
C ASP A 336 13.19 1.34 23.43
N ALA A 337 13.92 2.09 24.25
CA ALA A 337 13.61 2.24 25.68
C ALA A 337 12.28 2.98 25.90
N ALA A 338 12.05 4.05 25.13
CA ALA A 338 10.90 4.94 25.26
C ALA A 338 9.60 4.35 24.67
N LEU A 339 9.70 3.49 23.65
CA LEU A 339 8.58 2.94 22.90
C LEU A 339 8.76 1.43 22.67
N ALA A 340 8.08 0.65 23.50
CA ALA A 340 8.18 -0.80 23.55
C ALA A 340 8.06 -1.47 22.17
N TRP A 341 9.05 -2.30 21.86
CA TRP A 341 9.14 -3.14 20.67
C TRP A 341 9.17 -2.38 19.35
N ARG A 342 9.20 -1.05 19.32
CA ARG A 342 9.07 -0.28 18.07
C ARG A 342 10.39 0.03 17.40
N PHE A 343 11.49 0.03 18.13
CA PHE A 343 12.78 0.48 17.63
C PHE A 343 13.88 -0.57 17.83
N ASP A 344 13.52 -1.83 17.62
CA ASP A 344 14.49 -2.92 17.64
C ASP A 344 15.40 -2.90 16.38
N ARG A 345 16.57 -3.55 16.49
CA ARG A 345 17.56 -3.60 15.40
C ARG A 345 17.04 -4.30 14.13
N LYS A 346 16.11 -5.26 14.26
CA LYS A 346 15.52 -5.94 13.10
C LYS A 346 14.60 -5.00 12.32
N ARG A 347 13.88 -4.12 13.01
CA ARG A 347 13.07 -3.07 12.37
C ARG A 347 13.93 -2.03 11.67
N LEU A 348 15.05 -1.61 12.29
CA LEU A 348 16.00 -0.72 11.63
C LEU A 348 16.56 -1.36 10.35
N ALA A 349 16.96 -2.64 10.41
CA ALA A 349 17.39 -3.39 9.24
C ALA A 349 16.30 -3.50 8.17
N LYS A 350 15.04 -3.73 8.55
CA LYS A 350 13.90 -3.80 7.62
C LYS A 350 13.61 -2.43 6.98
N LEU A 351 13.71 -1.34 7.74
CA LEU A 351 13.49 0.02 7.25
C LEU A 351 14.55 0.41 6.20
N LEU A 352 15.79 0.01 6.45
CA LEU A 352 16.95 0.33 5.61
C LEU A 352 17.33 -0.78 4.62
N SER A 353 16.53 -1.84 4.52
CA SER A 353 16.80 -2.96 3.61
C SER A 353 16.98 -2.54 2.15
N PRO A 354 16.30 -1.49 1.64
CA PRO A 354 16.55 -1.00 0.28
C PRO A 354 17.99 -0.51 0.10
N TRP A 355 18.62 0.08 1.12
CA TRP A 355 20.01 0.56 1.06
C TRP A 355 21.06 -0.46 1.49
N ARG A 356 20.73 -1.76 1.62
CA ARG A 356 21.66 -2.72 2.22
C ARG A 356 23.03 -2.74 1.54
N GLU A 357 23.08 -2.83 0.21
CA GLU A 357 24.35 -2.86 -0.54
C GLU A 357 25.14 -1.57 -0.35
N THR A 358 24.48 -0.42 -0.53
CA THR A 358 25.12 0.90 -0.33
C THR A 358 25.60 1.11 1.11
N LEU A 359 24.87 0.64 2.12
CA LEU A 359 25.29 0.70 3.52
C LEU A 359 26.52 -0.18 3.81
N ILE A 360 26.69 -1.29 3.08
CA ILE A 360 27.86 -2.15 3.20
C ILE A 360 29.07 -1.49 2.53
N GLU A 361 28.88 -0.96 1.32
CA GLU A 361 29.92 -0.25 0.55
C GLU A 361 30.46 0.97 1.31
N GLU A 362 29.57 1.78 1.91
CA GLU A 362 29.95 2.96 2.71
C GLU A 362 30.40 2.61 4.15
N GLY A 363 30.41 1.32 4.52
CA GLY A 363 30.80 0.85 5.86
C GLY A 363 29.83 1.26 6.98
N LEU A 364 28.62 1.68 6.64
CA LEU A 364 27.58 2.16 7.57
C LEU A 364 26.84 1.02 8.27
N PHE A 365 26.80 -0.18 7.68
CA PHE A 365 26.06 -1.33 8.23
C PHE A 365 26.52 -1.71 9.65
N GLY A 366 27.84 -1.67 9.89
CA GLY A 366 28.41 -1.88 11.22
C GLY A 366 28.16 -0.72 12.18
N ILE A 367 28.23 0.52 11.68
CA ILE A 367 27.96 1.75 12.45
C ILE A 367 26.53 1.77 12.99
N LEU A 368 25.57 1.31 12.17
CA LEU A 368 24.16 1.18 12.53
C LEU A 368 23.87 -0.01 13.46
N GLY A 369 24.89 -0.82 13.81
CA GLY A 369 24.74 -1.97 14.69
C GLY A 369 23.96 -3.14 14.08
N LEU A 370 23.95 -3.24 12.74
CA LEU A 370 23.16 -4.24 11.99
C LEU A 370 23.94 -5.54 11.71
N SER A 371 25.22 -5.61 12.06
CA SER A 371 26.06 -6.80 11.88
C SER A 371 25.46 -8.04 12.57
N GLY A 372 25.44 -9.17 11.86
CA GLY A 372 24.95 -10.46 12.38
C GLY A 372 23.43 -10.66 12.31
N ILE A 373 22.70 -9.79 11.63
CA ILE A 373 21.30 -10.03 11.25
C ILE A 373 21.32 -10.86 9.94
N ASP A 374 21.31 -12.19 10.06
CA ASP A 374 21.24 -13.11 8.92
C ASP A 374 19.83 -13.18 8.29
N ASP A 375 19.80 -13.33 6.96
CA ASP A 375 18.63 -13.33 6.09
C ASP A 375 17.55 -14.34 6.49
N ALA A 376 16.39 -13.83 6.89
CA ALA A 376 15.14 -14.46 6.49
C ALA A 376 14.43 -13.46 5.58
N PRO A 377 14.12 -13.79 4.31
CA PRO A 377 13.08 -13.05 3.62
C PRO A 377 11.86 -13.08 4.54
N SER A 378 11.31 -11.91 4.85
CA SER A 378 10.01 -11.89 5.52
C SER A 378 9.08 -12.78 4.71
N THR A 379 8.35 -13.68 5.37
CA THR A 379 7.21 -14.39 4.78
C THR A 379 6.04 -13.46 4.42
N ASP A 380 6.28 -12.15 4.39
CA ASP A 380 5.41 -11.15 3.77
C ASP A 380 5.93 -10.92 2.34
N ASP A 381 5.01 -11.08 1.40
CA ASP A 381 5.03 -11.12 -0.07
C ASP A 381 5.79 -9.98 -0.81
N ASP A 382 6.56 -9.14 -0.12
CA ASP A 382 7.14 -7.90 -0.66
C ASP A 382 8.55 -8.09 -1.27
N SER A 383 9.14 -9.30 -1.21
CA SER A 383 10.51 -9.56 -1.68
C SER A 383 10.68 -9.49 -3.21
N HIS A 384 9.59 -9.56 -3.97
CA HIS A 384 9.63 -9.53 -5.44
C HIS A 384 9.71 -8.11 -6.04
N VAL A 385 9.62 -7.06 -5.20
CA VAL A 385 9.50 -5.65 -5.64
C VAL A 385 10.87 -4.93 -5.76
N LEU A 386 11.95 -5.54 -5.28
CA LEU A 386 13.26 -4.88 -5.11
C LEU A 386 14.30 -5.18 -6.21
N ALA A 387 14.01 -6.08 -7.16
CA ALA A 387 15.03 -6.68 -8.04
C ALA A 387 15.37 -5.90 -9.33
N SER A 388 15.01 -4.61 -9.48
CA SER A 388 15.39 -3.84 -10.68
C SER A 388 15.75 -2.36 -10.46
N ARG A 389 16.26 -1.99 -9.29
CA ARG A 389 16.52 -0.59 -8.95
C ARG A 389 18.02 -0.27 -8.97
N VAL A 390 18.37 0.86 -9.59
CA VAL A 390 19.76 1.39 -9.59
C VAL A 390 20.09 2.02 -8.23
N ARG A 391 19.10 2.52 -7.46
CA ARG A 391 19.32 3.09 -6.12
C ARG A 391 18.07 2.96 -5.21
N PRO A 392 17.96 1.93 -4.35
CA PRO A 392 16.65 1.65 -3.73
C PRO A 392 16.34 2.57 -2.54
N LEU A 393 15.28 3.39 -2.58
CA LEU A 393 14.89 4.26 -1.44
C LEU A 393 14.13 3.53 -0.29
N PRO A 394 14.35 3.93 0.98
CA PRO A 394 13.60 3.49 2.16
C PRO A 394 12.13 3.91 2.17
N LEU A 395 11.30 3.15 2.90
CA LEU A 395 9.84 3.31 2.95
C LEU A 395 9.41 4.75 3.29
N GLY A 396 8.52 5.33 2.49
CA GLY A 396 7.97 6.67 2.73
C GLY A 396 8.77 7.84 2.14
N CYS A 397 9.80 7.54 1.34
CA CYS A 397 10.61 8.54 0.63
C CYS A 397 10.42 8.45 -0.89
N PHE A 398 10.46 9.60 -1.56
CA PHE A 398 10.55 9.72 -3.01
C PHE A 398 11.78 10.54 -3.37
N LEU A 399 12.46 10.13 -4.43
CA LEU A 399 13.47 10.92 -5.13
C LEU A 399 12.78 11.45 -6.38
N LEU A 400 12.78 12.77 -6.53
CA LEU A 400 12.14 13.47 -7.63
C LEU A 400 13.19 14.24 -8.42
N GLU A 401 12.93 14.47 -9.70
CA GLU A 401 13.57 15.58 -10.42
C GLU A 401 12.98 16.92 -9.98
N ALA A 402 13.67 18.02 -10.28
CA ALA A 402 13.17 19.38 -10.11
C ALA A 402 11.84 19.65 -10.87
N SER A 403 11.53 18.83 -11.88
CA SER A 403 10.25 18.82 -12.61
C SER A 403 9.09 18.22 -11.80
N GLY A 404 9.38 17.56 -10.67
CA GLY A 404 8.44 16.77 -9.86
C GLY A 404 8.23 15.35 -10.37
N LYS A 405 9.02 14.91 -11.36
CA LYS A 405 9.01 13.54 -11.88
C LYS A 405 9.63 12.57 -10.87
N ILE A 406 8.96 11.46 -10.59
CA ILE A 406 9.43 10.43 -9.65
C ILE A 406 10.57 9.65 -10.33
N LEU A 407 11.78 9.80 -9.82
CA LEU A 407 12.93 8.98 -10.20
C LEU A 407 12.85 7.64 -9.48
N GLU A 408 12.67 7.68 -8.16
CA GLU A 408 12.63 6.48 -7.32
C GLU A 408 11.70 6.71 -6.12
N TYR A 409 11.18 5.63 -5.52
CA TYR A 409 10.40 5.74 -4.29
C TYR A 409 10.47 4.47 -3.43
N GLY A 410 10.44 4.65 -2.11
CA GLY A 410 10.22 3.56 -1.16
C GLY A 410 8.72 3.44 -0.85
N PRO A 411 8.10 2.27 -1.05
CA PRO A 411 6.65 2.11 -0.88
C PRO A 411 6.16 2.53 0.52
N PHE A 412 5.06 3.29 0.58
CA PHE A 412 4.51 3.79 1.86
C PHE A 412 3.20 3.07 2.23
N GLY A 413 3.25 2.23 3.26
CA GLY A 413 2.06 1.60 3.84
C GLY A 413 1.42 0.51 2.97
N PRO A 414 0.37 -0.16 3.49
CA PRO A 414 -0.19 -1.37 2.91
C PRO A 414 -0.94 -1.16 1.58
N GLN A 415 -1.25 0.08 1.20
CA GLN A 415 -1.96 0.40 -0.04
C GLN A 415 -1.00 0.79 -1.18
N MET A 416 0.03 1.61 -0.94
CA MET A 416 1.05 1.92 -1.97
C MET A 416 2.02 0.76 -2.20
N GLY A 417 2.22 -0.11 -1.20
CA GLY A 417 2.98 -1.36 -1.37
C GLY A 417 2.37 -2.32 -2.40
N ARG A 418 1.11 -2.11 -2.79
CA ARG A 418 0.41 -2.90 -3.84
C ARG A 418 0.50 -2.27 -5.24
N ILE A 419 1.05 -1.07 -5.37
CA ILE A 419 1.21 -0.40 -6.67
C ILE A 419 2.56 -0.82 -7.26
N ASP A 420 2.53 -1.36 -8.47
CA ASP A 420 3.72 -1.77 -9.21
C ASP A 420 4.70 -0.57 -9.34
N PRO A 421 5.93 -0.67 -8.83
CA PRO A 421 6.90 0.43 -8.90
C PRO A 421 7.22 0.91 -10.30
N LYS A 422 7.15 0.01 -11.29
CA LYS A 422 7.37 0.36 -12.69
C LYS A 422 6.30 1.28 -13.24
N ARG A 423 5.11 1.31 -12.61
CA ARG A 423 4.04 2.23 -12.99
C ARG A 423 4.21 3.63 -12.42
N LEU A 424 4.91 3.78 -11.29
CA LEU A 424 5.07 5.05 -10.59
C LEU A 424 6.33 5.81 -11.01
N SER A 425 7.41 5.08 -11.29
CA SER A 425 8.64 5.67 -11.83
C SER A 425 8.33 6.39 -13.15
N GLY A 426 8.79 7.63 -13.29
CA GLY A 426 8.54 8.47 -14.45
C GLY A 426 7.28 9.32 -14.39
N GLN A 427 6.31 9.04 -13.50
CA GLN A 427 5.13 9.91 -13.33
C GLN A 427 5.47 11.18 -12.54
N ARG A 428 4.68 12.25 -12.72
CA ARG A 428 4.73 13.40 -11.82
C ARG A 428 4.13 13.06 -10.46
N ILE A 429 4.78 13.50 -9.38
CA ILE A 429 4.32 13.23 -8.02
C ILE A 429 2.90 13.74 -7.75
N THR A 430 2.51 14.86 -8.36
CA THR A 430 1.17 15.44 -8.28
C THR A 430 0.07 14.58 -8.90
N ALA A 431 0.42 13.66 -9.80
CA ALA A 431 -0.51 12.68 -10.37
C ALA A 431 -0.71 11.45 -9.47
N VAL A 432 0.19 11.23 -8.51
CA VAL A 432 0.22 10.03 -7.67
C VAL A 432 -0.35 10.29 -6.28
N ILE A 433 -0.11 11.49 -5.73
CA ILE A 433 -0.55 11.86 -4.38
C ILE A 433 -2.01 12.36 -4.39
N PRO A 434 -2.72 12.30 -3.24
CA PRO A 434 -4.08 12.84 -3.13
C PRO A 434 -4.17 14.29 -3.62
N ALA A 435 -5.28 14.63 -4.29
CA ALA A 435 -5.49 15.95 -4.89
C ALA A 435 -5.32 17.12 -3.90
N ALA A 436 -5.69 16.91 -2.63
CA ALA A 436 -5.49 17.89 -1.56
C ALA A 436 -4.01 18.26 -1.35
N ILE A 437 -3.10 17.29 -1.53
CA ILE A 437 -1.66 17.52 -1.45
C ILE A 437 -1.12 18.07 -2.78
N ALA A 438 -1.60 17.52 -3.90
CA ALA A 438 -1.12 17.88 -5.25
C ALA A 438 -1.25 19.39 -5.56
N LEU A 439 -2.28 20.04 -5.03
CA LEU A 439 -2.54 21.47 -5.24
C LEU A 439 -1.40 22.35 -4.71
N GLU A 440 -0.86 22.02 -3.53
CA GLU A 440 0.21 22.79 -2.87
C GLU A 440 1.61 22.21 -3.12
N ALA A 441 1.71 20.93 -3.52
CA ALA A 441 2.99 20.24 -3.70
C ALA A 441 3.94 20.96 -4.67
N THR A 442 3.41 21.54 -5.75
CA THR A 442 4.21 22.29 -6.73
C THR A 442 4.83 23.54 -6.09
N GLU A 443 4.05 24.29 -5.31
CA GLU A 443 4.53 25.50 -4.63
C GLU A 443 5.55 25.17 -3.55
N LEU A 444 5.30 24.13 -2.75
CA LEU A 444 6.25 23.65 -1.74
C LEU A 444 7.57 23.21 -2.38
N MET A 445 7.50 22.45 -3.48
CA MET A 445 8.70 22.02 -4.19
C MET A 445 9.50 23.22 -4.71
N GLN A 446 8.83 24.22 -5.31
CA GLN A 446 9.48 25.46 -5.77
C GLN A 446 10.10 26.26 -4.61
N GLN A 447 9.46 26.29 -3.44
CA GLN A 447 10.02 26.95 -2.26
C GLN A 447 11.25 26.22 -1.72
N ALA A 448 11.25 24.89 -1.74
CA ALA A 448 12.36 24.07 -1.29
C ALA A 448 13.59 24.23 -2.20
N THR A 449 13.39 24.25 -3.52
CA THR A 449 14.46 24.39 -4.52
C THR A 449 14.84 25.82 -4.85
N ASN A 450 14.20 26.82 -4.22
CA ASN A 450 14.55 28.22 -4.43
C ASN A 450 15.97 28.49 -3.87
N PRO A 451 16.94 28.88 -4.71
CA PRO A 451 18.31 29.14 -4.27
C PRO A 451 18.45 30.31 -3.28
N GLU A 452 17.46 31.21 -3.20
CA GLU A 452 17.42 32.28 -2.19
C GLU A 452 16.91 31.79 -0.82
N SER A 453 16.33 30.59 -0.75
CA SER A 453 15.81 29.99 0.48
C SER A 453 16.95 29.51 1.38
N LYS A 454 17.06 30.10 2.57
CA LYS A 454 18.10 29.73 3.55
C LYS A 454 18.00 28.30 4.08
N LEU A 455 16.80 27.70 4.04
CA LEU A 455 16.55 26.39 4.65
C LEU A 455 16.55 25.24 3.63
N ARG A 456 16.45 25.53 2.33
CA ARG A 456 16.39 24.55 1.23
C ARG A 456 15.43 23.37 1.49
N VAL A 457 14.31 23.68 2.14
CA VAL A 457 13.25 22.75 2.54
C VAL A 457 11.92 23.50 2.62
N ALA A 458 10.85 22.82 2.24
CA ALA A 458 9.49 23.30 2.44
C ALA A 458 8.61 22.14 2.89
N TYR A 459 7.70 22.41 3.82
CA TYR A 459 6.79 21.38 4.32
C TYR A 459 5.44 21.98 4.66
N SER A 460 4.40 21.15 4.55
CA SER A 460 3.05 21.51 4.96
C SER A 460 2.33 20.30 5.54
N ARG A 461 1.32 20.57 6.35
CA ARG A 461 0.43 19.56 6.92
C ARG A 461 -0.85 19.52 6.09
N PHE A 462 -1.25 18.32 5.72
CA PHE A 462 -2.44 18.05 4.94
C PHE A 462 -3.37 17.15 5.73
N ASP A 463 -4.61 17.60 5.87
CA ASP A 463 -5.71 16.82 6.45
C ASP A 463 -6.71 16.49 5.34
N PHE A 464 -6.95 15.20 5.11
CA PHE A 464 -7.87 14.73 4.07
C PHE A 464 -8.49 13.38 4.46
N GLU A 465 -9.54 12.98 3.74
CA GLU A 465 -10.20 11.68 3.96
C GLU A 465 -9.70 10.64 2.95
N MET A 466 -9.30 9.47 3.44
CA MET A 466 -9.12 8.27 2.62
C MET A 466 -10.31 7.33 2.85
N GLY A 467 -11.31 7.42 1.98
CA GLY A 467 -12.61 6.78 2.20
C GLY A 467 -13.36 7.48 3.35
N HIS A 468 -13.60 6.77 4.46
CA HIS A 468 -14.22 7.33 5.68
C HIS A 468 -13.21 7.50 6.84
N VAL A 469 -11.92 7.42 6.54
CA VAL A 469 -10.87 7.54 7.55
C VAL A 469 -10.21 8.90 7.40
N PRO A 470 -10.28 9.79 8.41
CA PRO A 470 -9.53 11.03 8.39
C PRO A 470 -8.03 10.69 8.53
N VAL A 471 -7.23 11.31 7.67
CA VAL A 471 -5.78 11.14 7.60
C VAL A 471 -5.13 12.52 7.64
N SER A 472 -4.23 12.70 8.59
CA SER A 472 -3.31 13.83 8.64
C SER A 472 -1.92 13.36 8.23
N VAL A 473 -1.27 14.07 7.31
CA VAL A 473 0.14 13.84 6.95
C VAL A 473 0.90 15.15 6.91
N GLN A 474 2.20 15.07 7.15
CA GLN A 474 3.15 16.14 6.88
C GLN A 474 3.98 15.71 5.67
N VAL A 475 4.01 16.57 4.68
CA VAL A 475 4.78 16.36 3.45
C VAL A 475 5.92 17.36 3.47
N SER A 476 7.14 16.87 3.28
CA SER A 476 8.36 17.70 3.31
C SER A 476 9.18 17.46 2.05
N PHE A 477 9.50 18.55 1.34
CA PHE A 477 10.38 18.59 0.17
C PHE A 477 11.72 19.16 0.60
N PHE A 478 12.81 18.48 0.24
CA PHE A 478 14.19 18.87 0.51
C PHE A 478 14.93 19.01 -0.80
N ASP A 479 15.66 20.11 -0.95
CA ASP A 479 16.57 20.29 -2.07
C ASP A 479 17.75 19.32 -1.91
N SER A 480 18.02 18.52 -2.94
CA SER A 480 19.15 17.58 -2.87
C SER A 480 20.46 18.33 -3.11
N PRO A 481 21.57 17.88 -2.47
CA PRO A 481 22.91 18.29 -2.88
C PRO A 481 23.24 17.91 -4.33
N VAL A 482 22.59 16.88 -4.89
CA VAL A 482 22.72 16.52 -6.30
C VAL A 482 21.84 17.44 -7.14
N ASP A 483 22.44 18.18 -8.06
CA ASP A 483 21.73 19.15 -8.89
C ASP A 483 20.55 18.51 -9.64
N GLY A 484 19.39 19.16 -9.54
CA GLY A 484 18.16 18.71 -10.19
C GLY A 484 17.40 17.61 -9.44
N HIS A 485 17.88 17.14 -8.28
CA HIS A 485 17.16 16.20 -7.45
C HIS A 485 16.43 16.87 -6.28
N VAL A 486 15.28 16.31 -5.89
CA VAL A 486 14.49 16.73 -4.74
C VAL A 486 14.07 15.49 -3.96
N LEU A 487 14.31 15.49 -2.65
CA LEU A 487 13.82 14.43 -1.76
C LEU A 487 12.45 14.82 -1.20
N LEU A 488 11.53 13.86 -1.18
CA LEU A 488 10.21 14.03 -0.59
C LEU A 488 9.97 12.97 0.47
N THR A 489 9.58 13.41 1.67
CA THR A 489 9.15 12.53 2.77
C THR A 489 7.70 12.76 3.13
N VAL A 490 6.95 11.67 3.38
CA VAL A 490 5.55 11.73 3.80
C VAL A 490 5.38 11.07 5.16
N ASN A 491 5.02 11.87 6.17
CA ASN A 491 4.94 11.45 7.56
C ASN A 491 3.50 11.49 8.03
N ARG A 492 3.00 10.43 8.68
CA ARG A 492 1.66 10.47 9.25
C ARG A 492 1.65 11.31 10.52
N VAL A 493 0.78 12.30 10.58
CA VAL A 493 0.55 13.12 11.78
C VAL A 493 -0.68 12.57 12.49
N ARG A 494 -0.68 12.56 13.81
CA ARG A 494 -1.90 12.22 14.58
C ARG A 494 -2.62 13.52 14.98
N PRO A 495 -3.96 13.56 14.94
CA PRO A 495 -4.70 14.73 15.40
C PRO A 495 -4.42 15.00 16.88
N HIS A 496 -4.32 16.28 17.25
CA HIS A 496 -3.83 16.74 18.57
C HIS A 496 -4.86 16.67 19.70
N GLU A 497 -6.12 16.35 19.40
CA GLU A 497 -7.19 16.39 20.40
C GLU A 497 -7.61 14.97 20.78
N THR A 498 -7.02 14.42 21.84
CA THR A 498 -7.64 13.29 22.55
C THR A 498 -7.66 13.62 24.04
N PRO A 499 -8.80 14.03 24.60
CA PRO A 499 -8.92 14.24 26.04
C PRO A 499 -8.78 12.90 26.80
N LEU A 500 -8.28 12.96 28.03
CA LEU A 500 -8.13 11.79 28.91
C LEU A 500 -9.46 11.03 29.08
N SER A 501 -10.53 11.79 29.25
CA SER A 501 -11.91 11.32 29.17
C SER A 501 -12.39 11.49 27.73
N PRO A 502 -12.97 10.45 27.09
CA PRO A 502 -13.55 10.59 25.77
C PRO A 502 -14.65 11.65 25.83
N ARG A 503 -14.59 12.65 24.94
CA ARG A 503 -15.71 13.58 24.76
C ARG A 503 -16.74 12.82 23.94
N ILE A 504 -17.63 12.10 24.62
CA ILE A 504 -18.65 11.30 23.94
C ILE A 504 -19.53 12.25 23.14
N GLU A 505 -19.29 12.31 21.84
CA GLU A 505 -20.02 13.14 20.89
C GLU A 505 -21.00 12.27 20.13
N ARG A 506 -22.18 12.82 19.85
CA ARG A 506 -23.26 12.11 19.16
C ARG A 506 -23.63 12.88 17.91
N ASP A 507 -23.53 12.22 16.77
CA ASP A 507 -24.17 12.64 15.52
C ASP A 507 -25.58 12.02 15.46
N PRO A 508 -26.64 12.81 15.66
CA PRO A 508 -28.00 12.29 15.65
C PRO A 508 -28.51 11.94 14.25
N LEU A 509 -27.92 12.49 13.18
CA LEU A 509 -28.34 12.24 11.80
C LEU A 509 -27.75 10.93 11.27
N LEU A 510 -26.47 10.68 11.58
CA LEU A 510 -25.78 9.45 11.18
C LEU A 510 -25.89 8.33 12.21
N GLY A 511 -26.38 8.62 13.42
CA GLY A 511 -26.45 7.65 14.52
C GLY A 511 -25.08 7.20 15.02
N ILE A 512 -24.07 8.07 14.90
CA ILE A 512 -22.68 7.76 15.25
C ILE A 512 -22.36 8.34 16.63
N LEU A 513 -21.68 7.56 17.46
CA LEU A 513 -21.02 8.04 18.67
C LEU A 513 -19.50 8.07 18.43
N THR A 514 -18.80 9.10 18.89
CA THR A 514 -17.34 9.21 18.83
C THR A 514 -16.74 9.56 20.19
N ASP A 515 -15.43 9.37 20.35
CA ASP A 515 -14.69 9.69 21.58
C ASP A 515 -14.19 11.15 21.66
N GLY A 516 -14.68 12.03 20.77
CA GLY A 516 -14.16 13.38 20.58
C GLY A 516 -13.00 13.43 19.59
N GLY A 517 -12.63 12.29 19.02
CA GLY A 517 -11.68 12.16 17.92
C GLY A 517 -12.24 11.24 16.81
N PRO A 518 -11.38 10.63 15.98
CA PRO A 518 -11.82 9.81 14.84
C PRO A 518 -12.37 8.43 15.25
N ASN A 519 -12.32 8.05 16.54
CA ASN A 519 -12.74 6.72 16.94
C ASN A 519 -14.25 6.68 17.19
N ARG A 520 -14.91 5.73 16.53
CA ARG A 520 -16.32 5.44 16.79
C ARG A 520 -16.48 4.63 18.07
N LEU A 521 -17.49 5.00 18.85
CA LEU A 521 -17.94 4.28 20.03
C LEU A 521 -19.23 3.52 19.74
N LEU A 522 -19.40 2.40 20.44
CA LEU A 522 -20.64 1.62 20.44
C LEU A 522 -21.15 1.54 21.86
N ALA A 523 -22.35 2.07 22.10
CA ALA A 523 -23.07 1.82 23.34
C ALA A 523 -23.79 0.47 23.22
N VAL A 524 -23.43 -0.46 24.09
CA VAL A 524 -24.06 -1.79 24.18
C VAL A 524 -24.88 -1.88 25.46
N ASN A 525 -26.04 -2.52 25.38
CA ASN A 525 -26.90 -2.78 26.53
C ASN A 525 -26.72 -4.21 27.05
N ASP A 526 -27.34 -4.47 28.20
CA ASP A 526 -27.28 -5.75 28.91
C ASP A 526 -27.80 -6.91 28.05
N ASP A 527 -28.88 -6.68 27.28
CA ASP A 527 -29.46 -7.69 26.39
C ASP A 527 -28.47 -8.14 25.32
N PHE A 528 -27.74 -7.19 24.71
CA PHE A 528 -26.72 -7.49 23.71
C PHE A 528 -25.58 -8.32 24.32
N LEU A 529 -25.08 -7.93 25.49
CA LEU A 529 -23.97 -8.64 26.15
C LEU A 529 -24.38 -10.05 26.57
N CYS A 530 -25.59 -10.22 27.13
CA CYS A 530 -26.13 -11.53 27.48
C CYS A 530 -26.32 -12.42 26.23
N ALA A 531 -26.85 -11.87 25.14
CA ALA A 531 -27.03 -12.60 23.89
C ALA A 531 -25.71 -12.99 23.23
N PHE A 532 -24.76 -12.04 23.20
CA PHE A 532 -23.40 -12.27 22.71
C PHE A 532 -22.76 -13.42 23.48
N GLU A 533 -22.78 -13.37 24.81
CA GLU A 533 -22.15 -14.41 25.62
C GLU A 533 -22.83 -15.77 25.47
N SER A 534 -24.16 -15.81 25.42
CA SER A 534 -24.92 -17.04 25.21
C SER A 534 -24.58 -17.72 23.88
N LEU A 535 -24.44 -16.95 22.80
CA LEU A 535 -24.03 -17.47 21.50
C LEU A 535 -22.55 -17.89 21.52
N PHE A 536 -21.70 -17.05 22.09
CA PHE A 536 -20.26 -17.18 22.05
C PHE A 536 -19.79 -18.42 22.85
N SER A 537 -20.30 -18.59 24.07
CA SER A 537 -20.04 -19.77 24.91
C SER A 537 -20.51 -21.07 24.27
N ARG A 538 -21.68 -21.09 23.62
CA ARG A 538 -22.20 -22.27 22.91
C ARG A 538 -21.33 -22.68 21.73
N THR A 539 -20.86 -21.69 20.97
CA THR A 539 -20.08 -21.89 19.74
C THR A 539 -18.64 -22.30 20.03
N PHE A 540 -18.00 -21.66 21.02
CA PHE A 540 -16.56 -21.78 21.27
C PHE A 540 -16.20 -22.45 22.60
N ARG A 541 -17.07 -23.32 23.16
CA ARG A 541 -16.98 -23.93 24.51
C ARG A 541 -15.57 -24.05 25.11
N ASN A 542 -14.67 -24.80 24.46
CA ASN A 542 -13.34 -25.11 25.02
C ASN A 542 -12.31 -23.98 24.87
N HIS A 543 -12.55 -22.99 23.99
CA HIS A 543 -11.65 -21.87 23.71
C HIS A 543 -12.25 -20.52 24.13
N HIS A 544 -13.44 -20.52 24.73
CA HIS A 544 -14.22 -19.34 25.07
C HIS A 544 -13.41 -18.32 25.89
N GLN A 545 -12.86 -18.74 27.03
CA GLN A 545 -12.06 -17.88 27.91
C GLN A 545 -10.79 -17.37 27.23
N GLU A 546 -10.11 -18.23 26.45
CA GLU A 546 -8.90 -17.85 25.73
C GLU A 546 -9.19 -16.74 24.70
N ILE A 547 -10.28 -16.86 23.95
CA ILE A 547 -10.66 -15.85 22.96
C ILE A 547 -11.09 -14.55 23.64
N LEU A 548 -11.84 -14.62 24.75
CA LEU A 548 -12.18 -13.42 25.55
C LEU A 548 -10.92 -12.72 26.08
N GLN A 549 -9.91 -13.47 26.52
CA GLN A 549 -8.64 -12.90 26.94
C GLN A 549 -7.88 -12.27 25.77
N ARG A 550 -7.92 -12.86 24.57
CA ARG A 550 -7.34 -12.26 23.36
C ARG A 550 -8.05 -10.97 22.98
N PHE A 551 -9.38 -10.91 23.08
CA PHE A 551 -10.14 -9.66 22.90
C PHE A 551 -9.68 -8.58 23.90
N GLY A 552 -9.57 -8.95 25.18
CA GLY A 552 -9.02 -8.09 26.22
C GLY A 552 -7.63 -7.57 25.89
N LYS A 553 -6.72 -8.42 25.41
CA LYS A 553 -5.35 -8.02 25.04
C LYS A 553 -5.34 -6.98 23.91
N GLN A 554 -6.13 -7.20 22.86
CA GLN A 554 -6.24 -6.24 21.76
C GLN A 554 -6.80 -4.90 22.23
N TRP A 555 -7.81 -4.95 23.10
CA TRP A 555 -8.39 -3.73 23.67
C TRP A 555 -7.40 -2.97 24.56
N GLY A 556 -6.74 -3.66 25.50
CA GLY A 556 -5.77 -3.06 26.40
C GLY A 556 -4.60 -2.41 25.67
N LEU A 557 -4.10 -3.05 24.59
CA LEU A 557 -3.07 -2.45 23.75
C LEU A 557 -3.58 -1.16 23.07
N ARG A 558 -4.75 -1.20 22.43
CA ARG A 558 -5.34 -0.01 21.79
C ARG A 558 -5.56 1.13 22.81
N HIS A 559 -5.97 0.79 24.02
CA HIS A 559 -6.14 1.76 25.11
C HIS A 559 -4.80 2.36 25.55
N ALA A 560 -3.76 1.56 25.76
CA ALA A 560 -2.43 2.06 26.09
C ALA A 560 -1.89 3.00 25.00
N LEU A 561 -2.12 2.70 23.72
CA LEU A 561 -1.74 3.57 22.60
C LEU A 561 -2.55 4.86 22.49
N ARG A 562 -3.77 4.87 23.01
CA ARG A 562 -4.57 6.08 23.16
C ARG A 562 -3.97 6.95 24.25
N VAL A 563 -3.75 6.39 25.44
CA VAL A 563 -3.18 7.11 26.60
C VAL A 563 -1.75 7.60 26.33
N GLU A 564 -0.97 6.85 25.54
CA GLU A 564 0.35 7.27 25.04
C GLU A 564 0.30 8.64 24.35
N GLN A 565 -0.68 8.89 23.49
CA GLN A 565 -0.80 10.17 22.77
C GLN A 565 -1.07 11.32 23.74
N ILE A 566 -1.85 11.04 24.78
CA ILE A 566 -2.15 12.01 25.83
C ILE A 566 -0.89 12.30 26.64
N ALA A 567 -0.11 11.28 26.95
CA ALA A 567 1.15 11.44 27.68
C ALA A 567 2.12 12.34 26.92
N GLN A 568 2.28 12.09 25.62
CA GLN A 568 3.17 12.87 24.76
C GLN A 568 2.73 14.32 24.65
N HIS A 569 1.43 14.57 24.48
CA HIS A 569 0.92 15.93 24.32
C HIS A 569 0.95 16.73 25.64
N GLN A 570 0.57 16.11 26.76
CA GLN A 570 0.45 16.81 28.05
C GLN A 570 1.77 16.94 28.80
N PHE A 571 2.66 15.94 28.68
CA PHE A 571 3.90 15.88 29.45
C PHE A 571 5.16 15.99 28.60
N GLY A 572 5.07 15.96 27.26
CA GLY A 572 6.25 15.91 26.40
C GLY A 572 7.08 14.64 26.62
N MET A 573 6.43 13.54 27.01
CA MET A 573 7.07 12.28 27.38
C MET A 573 6.26 11.11 26.84
N THR A 574 6.91 9.99 26.54
CA THR A 574 6.19 8.75 26.28
C THR A 574 5.57 8.20 27.57
N LEU A 575 4.54 7.36 27.46
CA LEU A 575 3.88 6.81 28.65
C LEU A 575 4.83 5.99 29.55
N ARG A 576 5.91 5.46 28.97
CA ARG A 576 6.95 4.69 29.69
C ARG A 576 7.98 5.59 30.39
N GLU A 577 8.11 6.83 29.95
CA GLU A 577 9.00 7.82 30.55
C GLU A 577 8.33 8.58 31.70
N VAL A 578 7.00 8.66 31.68
CA VAL A 578 6.21 9.18 32.79
C VAL A 578 6.40 8.30 34.04
N GLU A 579 6.43 8.94 35.21
CA GLU A 579 6.47 8.26 36.51
C GLU A 579 5.40 7.15 36.59
N SER A 580 5.81 5.95 37.04
CA SER A 580 4.96 4.75 36.91
C SER A 580 3.58 4.90 37.56
N HIS A 581 3.49 5.63 38.68
CA HIS A 581 2.22 5.88 39.36
C HIS A 581 1.28 6.76 38.51
N VAL A 582 1.80 7.82 37.88
CA VAL A 582 1.04 8.70 36.99
C VAL A 582 0.60 7.93 35.75
N ALA A 583 1.48 7.13 35.14
CA ALA A 583 1.13 6.32 33.97
C ALA A 583 -0.03 5.36 34.27
N LEU A 584 0.01 4.68 35.42
CA LEU A 584 -1.04 3.78 35.88
C LEU A 584 -2.36 4.53 36.17
N GLU A 585 -2.29 5.71 36.78
CA GLU A 585 -3.45 6.57 37.04
C GLU A 585 -4.12 7.02 35.74
N LEU A 586 -3.34 7.47 34.75
CA LEU A 586 -3.85 7.84 33.42
C LEU A 586 -4.54 6.66 32.74
N LEU A 587 -3.95 5.46 32.80
CA LEU A 587 -4.51 4.24 32.22
C LEU A 587 -5.80 3.79 32.92
N SER A 588 -5.85 3.91 34.24
CA SER A 588 -7.00 3.54 35.06
C SER A 588 -8.17 4.51 34.94
N GLY A 589 -7.92 5.82 35.11
CA GLY A 589 -8.97 6.84 35.04
C GLY A 589 -9.66 6.92 33.68
N SER A 590 -8.92 6.60 32.61
CA SER A 590 -9.41 6.70 31.25
C SER A 590 -10.31 5.54 30.78
N ILE A 591 -10.44 4.45 31.55
CA ILE A 591 -11.44 3.39 31.30
C ILE A 591 -12.69 3.47 32.18
N GLY A 592 -12.64 4.14 33.33
CA GLY A 592 -13.81 4.28 34.22
C GLY A 592 -14.99 4.95 33.54
N VAL A 593 -14.71 5.98 32.74
CA VAL A 593 -15.65 6.70 31.88
C VAL A 593 -16.32 5.83 30.80
N LEU A 594 -15.76 4.66 30.48
CA LEU A 594 -16.33 3.69 29.54
C LEU A 594 -17.21 2.64 30.24
N GLY A 595 -17.45 2.79 31.55
CA GLY A 595 -18.21 1.81 32.33
C GLY A 595 -17.44 0.53 32.64
N LEU A 596 -16.11 0.54 32.50
CA LEU A 596 -15.25 -0.61 32.77
C LEU A 596 -14.68 -0.64 34.18
N GLY A 597 -15.07 0.30 35.06
CA GLY A 597 -14.48 0.41 36.39
C GLY A 597 -13.09 1.03 36.39
N THR A 598 -12.37 0.89 37.50
CA THR A 598 -11.02 1.42 37.68
C THR A 598 -10.09 0.34 38.21
N PHE A 599 -8.79 0.54 38.09
CA PHE A 599 -7.82 -0.38 38.67
C PHE A 599 -6.64 0.33 39.34
N GLU A 600 -6.01 -0.39 40.26
CA GLU A 600 -4.77 -0.01 40.92
C GLU A 600 -3.77 -1.16 40.74
N ALA A 601 -2.50 -0.83 40.46
CA ALA A 601 -1.44 -1.82 40.36
C ALA A 601 -0.48 -1.70 41.53
N ASP A 602 -0.38 -2.75 42.32
CA ASP A 602 0.58 -2.91 43.41
C ASP A 602 1.88 -3.51 42.85
N LEU A 603 2.94 -2.72 42.96
CA LEU A 603 4.28 -3.06 42.50
C LEU A 603 5.18 -3.63 43.62
N THR A 604 4.65 -3.82 44.83
CA THR A 604 5.41 -4.34 45.99
C THR A 604 6.03 -5.72 45.72
N TYR A 605 5.39 -6.52 44.86
CA TYR A 605 5.84 -7.88 44.52
C TYR A 605 6.77 -7.94 43.29
N ARG A 606 7.20 -6.80 42.75
CA ARG A 606 8.00 -6.72 41.51
C ARG A 606 9.31 -7.50 41.61
N ASP A 607 9.98 -7.47 42.76
CA ASP A 607 11.23 -8.22 43.00
C ASP A 607 11.03 -9.74 42.98
N ARG A 608 9.79 -10.19 43.20
CA ARG A 608 9.37 -11.60 43.06
C ARG A 608 8.79 -11.92 41.67
N GLY A 609 8.88 -10.95 40.75
CA GLY A 609 8.43 -11.04 39.37
C GLY A 609 6.92 -10.91 39.17
N LEU A 610 6.18 -10.42 40.17
CA LEU A 610 4.71 -10.29 40.10
C LEU A 610 4.28 -8.83 40.20
N ILE A 611 3.21 -8.49 39.49
CA ILE A 611 2.44 -7.26 39.66
C ILE A 611 1.03 -7.68 40.04
N VAL A 612 0.47 -7.08 41.08
CA VAL A 612 -0.90 -7.38 41.52
C VAL A 612 -1.79 -6.22 41.09
N VAL A 613 -2.93 -6.53 40.46
CA VAL A 613 -3.91 -5.52 40.05
C VAL A 613 -5.22 -5.76 40.78
N THR A 614 -5.68 -4.72 41.47
CA THR A 614 -7.01 -4.65 42.06
C THR A 614 -7.89 -3.85 41.11
N HIS A 615 -9.00 -4.43 40.66
CA HIS A 615 -9.92 -3.80 39.72
C HIS A 615 -11.31 -3.69 40.35
N THR A 616 -11.82 -2.46 40.47
CA THR A 616 -13.08 -2.15 41.14
C THR A 616 -14.17 -1.88 40.11
N SER A 617 -15.40 -2.33 40.39
CA SER A 617 -16.58 -2.13 39.54
C SER A 617 -16.48 -2.78 38.15
N SER A 618 -15.98 -4.01 38.10
CA SER A 618 -15.96 -4.79 36.86
C SER A 618 -17.39 -5.09 36.39
N PRO A 619 -17.74 -4.83 35.11
CA PRO A 619 -19.06 -5.18 34.57
C PRO A 619 -19.17 -6.66 34.19
N PHE A 620 -18.06 -7.33 33.92
CA PHE A 620 -18.03 -8.65 33.30
C PHE A 620 -18.60 -9.82 34.13
N PRO A 621 -18.47 -9.87 35.47
CA PRO A 621 -19.02 -10.97 36.28
C PRO A 621 -20.53 -11.17 36.09
N SER A 622 -21.26 -10.08 35.83
CA SER A 622 -22.72 -10.11 35.58
C SER A 622 -23.09 -10.69 34.22
N TYR A 623 -22.21 -10.58 33.22
CA TYR A 623 -22.51 -10.95 31.84
C TYR A 623 -21.82 -12.23 31.38
N PHE A 624 -20.66 -12.57 31.96
CA PHE A 624 -19.82 -13.71 31.57
C PHE A 624 -19.68 -14.70 32.73
N PRO A 625 -20.77 -15.38 33.13
CA PRO A 625 -20.73 -16.32 34.25
C PRO A 625 -19.85 -17.52 33.90
N SER A 626 -18.97 -17.89 34.82
CA SER A 626 -18.08 -19.05 34.68
C SER A 626 -18.38 -20.07 35.80
N PRO A 627 -18.32 -21.38 35.53
CA PRO A 627 -18.38 -22.40 36.56
C PRO A 627 -17.15 -22.39 37.49
N SER A 628 -16.04 -21.76 37.09
CA SER A 628 -14.88 -21.47 37.95
C SER A 628 -15.05 -20.11 38.67
N ASP A 629 -14.26 -19.86 39.71
CA ASP A 629 -14.20 -18.57 40.43
C ASP A 629 -13.57 -17.41 39.60
N VAL A 630 -13.55 -17.55 38.27
CA VAL A 630 -12.81 -16.71 37.32
C VAL A 630 -13.75 -16.32 36.18
N SER A 631 -14.16 -15.05 36.13
CA SER A 631 -15.16 -14.54 35.17
C SER A 631 -14.67 -13.33 34.35
N CYS A 632 -13.59 -12.67 34.76
CA CYS A 632 -13.09 -11.45 34.12
C CYS A 632 -11.97 -11.74 33.10
N SER A 633 -12.19 -12.69 32.19
CA SER A 633 -11.19 -13.08 31.18
C SER A 633 -10.78 -11.91 30.27
N ILE A 634 -11.73 -11.03 29.92
CA ILE A 634 -11.47 -9.82 29.13
C ILE A 634 -10.53 -8.87 29.91
N LEU A 635 -10.76 -8.63 31.21
CA LEU A 635 -9.90 -7.76 32.01
C LEU A 635 -8.52 -8.38 32.26
N ALA A 636 -8.42 -9.70 32.41
CA ALA A 636 -7.12 -10.36 32.47
C ALA A 636 -6.33 -10.07 31.18
N GLY A 637 -6.97 -10.19 30.01
CA GLY A 637 -6.35 -9.81 28.74
C GLY A 637 -5.94 -8.33 28.70
N PHE A 638 -6.84 -7.45 29.13
CA PHE A 638 -6.62 -6.00 29.16
C PHE A 638 -5.41 -5.63 30.03
N HIS A 639 -5.38 -6.09 31.29
CA HIS A 639 -4.30 -5.81 32.24
C HIS A 639 -2.96 -6.37 31.76
N ALA A 640 -2.98 -7.58 31.19
CA ALA A 640 -1.79 -8.16 30.57
C ALA A 640 -1.22 -7.24 29.47
N ALA A 641 -2.06 -6.72 28.58
CA ALA A 641 -1.62 -5.87 27.48
C ALA A 641 -1.11 -4.50 27.95
N VAL A 642 -1.85 -3.83 28.85
CA VAL A 642 -1.45 -2.51 29.38
C VAL A 642 -0.12 -2.60 30.13
N LEU A 643 0.04 -3.58 31.02
CA LEU A 643 1.29 -3.75 31.75
C LEU A 643 2.42 -4.29 30.88
N SER A 644 2.13 -5.08 29.84
CA SER A 644 3.14 -5.46 28.84
C SER A 644 3.70 -4.24 28.12
N TYR A 645 2.83 -3.28 27.76
CA TYR A 645 3.23 -2.04 27.10
C TYR A 645 4.14 -1.19 28.00
N LEU A 646 3.76 -1.01 29.28
CA LEU A 646 4.59 -0.30 30.25
C LEU A 646 5.91 -1.03 30.55
N ALA A 647 5.89 -2.35 30.67
CA ALA A 647 7.08 -3.14 31.00
C ALA A 647 8.02 -3.34 29.80
N GLY A 648 7.52 -3.26 28.56
CA GLY A 648 8.32 -3.43 27.34
C GLY A 648 8.65 -4.88 27.03
N ARG A 649 7.90 -5.80 27.64
CA ARG A 649 8.05 -7.25 27.52
C ARG A 649 6.69 -7.91 27.64
N HIS A 650 6.55 -9.07 27.03
CA HIS A 650 5.29 -9.80 27.07
C HIS A 650 5.00 -10.28 28.50
N LEU A 651 3.88 -9.81 29.04
CA LEU A 651 3.30 -10.27 30.29
C LEU A 651 1.95 -10.94 30.00
N ALA A 652 1.59 -11.86 30.86
CA ALA A 652 0.27 -12.47 30.93
C ALA A 652 -0.37 -12.10 32.28
N ALA A 653 -1.68 -12.26 32.37
CA ALA A 653 -2.41 -12.03 33.61
C ALA A 653 -3.33 -13.22 33.88
N ARG A 654 -3.50 -13.54 35.16
CA ARG A 654 -4.51 -14.48 35.65
C ARG A 654 -5.30 -13.83 36.78
N GLU A 655 -6.62 -14.00 36.72
CA GLU A 655 -7.50 -13.61 37.81
C GLU A 655 -7.37 -14.62 38.95
N VAL A 656 -7.19 -14.10 40.16
CA VAL A 656 -7.06 -14.87 41.41
C VAL A 656 -8.42 -14.94 42.11
N CYS A 657 -9.17 -13.84 42.07
CA CYS A 657 -10.48 -13.74 42.71
C CYS A 657 -11.37 -12.80 41.91
N CYS A 658 -12.60 -13.23 41.66
CA CYS A 658 -13.62 -12.45 40.96
C CYS A 658 -14.69 -11.91 41.91
N SER A 659 -15.02 -10.63 41.83
CA SER A 659 -16.15 -10.05 42.54
C SER A 659 -17.46 -10.39 41.82
N ARG A 660 -18.16 -11.43 42.28
CA ARG A 660 -19.54 -11.72 41.81
C ARG A 660 -20.58 -10.78 42.44
N THR A 661 -20.17 -9.98 43.40
CA THR A 661 -20.97 -8.95 44.07
C THR A 661 -20.60 -7.56 43.54
N PRO A 662 -21.57 -6.71 43.19
CA PRO A 662 -21.32 -5.31 42.86
C PRO A 662 -20.59 -4.61 44.01
N GLY A 663 -19.50 -3.89 43.73
CA GLY A 663 -18.72 -3.10 44.69
C GLY A 663 -17.44 -3.78 45.20
N GLU A 664 -17.37 -5.11 45.25
CA GLU A 664 -16.10 -5.77 45.59
C GLU A 664 -15.11 -5.72 44.40
N PRO A 665 -13.80 -5.72 44.64
CA PRO A 665 -12.82 -5.70 43.55
C PRO A 665 -12.45 -7.10 43.06
N CYS A 666 -12.20 -7.25 41.76
CA CYS A 666 -11.50 -8.40 41.19
C CYS A 666 -10.00 -8.26 41.38
N LEU A 667 -9.31 -9.36 41.62
CA LEU A 667 -7.87 -9.40 41.85
C LEU A 667 -7.15 -10.18 40.75
N PHE A 668 -6.12 -9.59 40.17
CA PHE A 668 -5.32 -10.18 39.10
C PHE A 668 -3.84 -10.21 39.48
N VAL A 669 -3.14 -11.24 39.01
CA VAL A 669 -1.69 -11.33 39.07
C VAL A 669 -1.13 -11.31 37.65
N ILE A 670 -0.15 -10.46 37.43
CA ILE A 670 0.50 -10.24 36.13
C ILE A 670 1.98 -10.56 36.26
N ALA A 671 2.48 -11.40 35.36
CA ALA A 671 3.89 -11.76 35.28
C ALA A 671 4.22 -12.31 33.88
N THR A 672 5.45 -12.78 33.67
CA THR A 672 5.75 -13.63 32.50
C THR A 672 4.92 -14.91 32.57
N GLU A 673 4.62 -15.50 31.42
CA GLU A 673 3.81 -16.72 31.36
C GLU A 673 4.42 -17.88 32.13
N GLU A 674 5.75 -18.03 32.05
CA GLU A 674 6.53 -18.98 32.84
C GLU A 674 6.33 -18.75 34.35
N ARG A 675 6.42 -17.49 34.81
CA ARG A 675 6.26 -17.16 36.23
C ARG A 675 4.84 -17.40 36.71
N LEU A 676 3.83 -17.04 35.91
CA LEU A 676 2.43 -17.34 36.25
C LEU A 676 2.17 -18.83 36.34
N ASN A 677 2.69 -19.63 35.41
CA ASN A 677 2.54 -21.08 35.45
C ASN A 677 3.21 -21.67 36.71
N ALA A 678 4.42 -21.21 37.05
CA ALA A 678 5.10 -21.62 38.27
C ALA A 678 4.27 -21.31 39.54
N VAL A 679 3.70 -20.10 39.63
CA VAL A 679 2.94 -19.67 40.82
C VAL A 679 1.59 -20.38 40.94
N PHE A 680 0.86 -20.56 39.84
CA PHE A 680 -0.49 -21.15 39.88
C PHE A 680 -0.51 -22.69 39.93
N VAL A 681 0.61 -23.36 39.59
CA VAL A 681 0.76 -24.82 39.69
C VAL A 681 1.58 -25.21 40.93
N ALA A 682 1.95 -24.23 41.76
CA ALA A 682 2.81 -24.46 42.92
C ALA A 682 2.13 -25.38 43.95
N VAL A 683 2.90 -26.32 44.50
CA VAL A 683 2.40 -27.30 45.48
C VAL A 683 2.03 -26.57 46.79
N PRO A 684 0.94 -26.96 47.47
CA PRO A 684 0.59 -26.44 48.78
C PRO A 684 1.75 -26.45 49.77
N GLY A 685 2.04 -25.29 50.37
CA GLY A 685 3.15 -25.10 51.32
C GLY A 685 4.48 -24.68 50.68
N SER A 686 4.58 -24.63 49.35
CA SER A 686 5.71 -23.97 48.66
C SER A 686 5.67 -22.46 48.86
N SER A 687 6.82 -21.80 48.69
CA SER A 687 6.91 -20.32 48.78
C SER A 687 5.96 -19.61 47.82
N ASP A 688 5.79 -20.16 46.61
CA ASP A 688 4.92 -19.58 45.58
C ASP A 688 3.44 -19.82 45.87
N HIS A 689 3.07 -20.98 46.43
CA HIS A 689 1.70 -21.22 46.89
C HIS A 689 1.33 -20.28 48.05
N THR A 690 2.24 -20.10 49.03
CA THR A 690 2.03 -19.18 50.15
C THR A 690 1.93 -17.74 49.66
N LEU A 691 2.75 -17.34 48.68
CA LEU A 691 2.68 -16.02 48.07
C LEU A 691 1.33 -15.75 47.40
N LEU A 692 0.79 -16.72 46.64
CA LEU A 692 -0.51 -16.57 46.01
C LEU A 692 -1.65 -16.49 47.05
N ALA A 693 -1.55 -17.27 48.13
CA ALA A 693 -2.51 -17.21 49.24
C ALA A 693 -2.44 -15.88 50.01
N GLU A 694 -1.24 -15.33 50.20
CA GLU A 694 -1.01 -14.00 50.79
C GLU A 694 -1.66 -12.91 49.93
N ILE A 695 -1.43 -12.94 48.62
CA ILE A 695 -2.04 -12.01 47.66
C ILE A 695 -3.57 -12.11 47.70
N ALA A 696 -4.12 -13.33 47.68
CA ALA A 696 -5.57 -13.54 47.75
C ALA A 696 -6.17 -13.03 49.08
N ALA A 697 -5.46 -13.19 50.19
CA ALA A 697 -5.89 -12.72 51.51
C ALA A 697 -5.77 -11.21 51.68
N ALA A 698 -4.86 -10.56 50.96
CA ALA A 698 -4.66 -9.11 50.96
C ALA A 698 -5.73 -8.35 50.16
N ARG A 699 -6.77 -9.03 49.66
CA ARG A 699 -7.87 -8.41 48.91
C ARG A 699 -8.52 -7.30 49.75
N PRO A 700 -8.54 -6.04 49.27
CA PRO A 700 -9.25 -4.99 49.96
C PRO A 700 -10.74 -5.34 49.99
N THR A 701 -11.28 -5.50 51.20
CA THR A 701 -12.72 -5.59 51.45
C THR A 701 -13.21 -4.17 51.72
N GLU A 702 -14.31 -3.74 51.09
CA GLU A 702 -14.86 -2.40 51.31
C GLU A 702 -15.14 -2.17 52.80
N LYS A 703 -14.22 -1.45 53.45
CA LYS A 703 -14.49 -0.49 54.51
C LYS A 703 -13.59 0.71 54.31
N ARG A 704 -14.02 1.65 53.48
CA ARG A 704 -13.84 3.08 53.72
C ARG A 704 -14.81 3.92 52.91
#